data_AF-A0A6P4YQ85-F1
#
_entry.id   AF-A0A6P4YQ85-F1
#
_cell.length_a   1.000
_cell.length_b   1.000
_cell.length_c   1.000
_cell.angle_alpha   90.00
_cell.angle_beta   90.00
_cell.angle_gamma   90.00
#
_symmetry.space_group_name_H-M   'P 1'
#
loop_
_entity.id
_entity.type
_entity.pdbx_description
1 polymer ?
#
loop_
_entity_poly.entity_id
_entity_poly.type
_entity_poly.pdbx_seq_one_letter_code
_entity_poly.pdbx_strand_id
1 'polypeptide(L)'
;MRLDGIIRDKYSEKLREASEAYRQTRVRLTELCNSIADYLPSLDKSIKARLKQWLGCEAEEIIQDVKDQLQKKECPIFVAGETSSGKSTFLNLLLGSEFLPVALLSSTSTICEVKYGKTKRAVVHLRQPTDQEQRQITIPLDGTKRRQKELESYIHLEGASRDDLPPAERVEIFLPIDLLKGGSVLVDSPGVGENEVMDKMVADYLPKCLAFIYILDSSRAGGVQNDKLVQILKLCADNNTEKENFDPKSAIFICNKWDLVSTREQEEVKRDTFRKLSQKWPGLKESQMFFAGQLAGILSGEFTKALDGIDTLLAQILNMKLDTLCQQTSDFRDQLALFYLTHLRKYEYELDNIQGWTNTRNRLGGGAFGEVFKVQVLYKGTMTQAALKIGVYPYDVIPLPLTKENAILRNFLTEEDNLRKLKEPMDTSSDQRIHNQHIVEYYGTACKRVPRGLKLGLVTELCEGTLADRIIGQRDHNPAWWGSDPEKQAAAFSYTQNLAVQLCEGLKIIHDAGYMHRDLKLINILVTHDDVVKLADVGQSKAEVKVTGTITGTPLYVAPEVLAEQMYNKSADIYSLGILLWEMWYGKTRYQLDTEDVAYDKQMKTDLKEGKDIRMPQWRGTVPPIPEWTRLIHDCLKKDPKERPNIQECLRRISAMKV
;
A
#
# COMPACT_ATOMS: atom_id res chain seq x y z
N MET A 1 13.84 25.85 30.77
CA MET A 1 13.55 25.85 29.32
C MET A 1 12.05 26.10 29.15
N ARG A 2 11.60 27.12 28.42
CA ARG A 2 10.17 27.40 28.25
C ARG A 2 9.51 26.27 27.44
N LEU A 3 8.37 25.75 27.93
CA LEU A 3 7.54 24.72 27.30
C LEU A 3 7.23 25.03 25.82
N ASP A 4 7.07 26.31 25.47
CA ASP A 4 6.73 26.77 24.13
C ASP A 4 7.76 26.42 23.04
N GLY A 5 9.04 26.28 23.38
CA GLY A 5 10.10 26.02 22.39
C GLY A 5 10.26 24.54 22.04
N ILE A 6 10.20 23.66 23.06
CA ILE A 6 10.43 22.22 22.90
C ILE A 6 9.24 21.55 22.22
N ILE A 7 8.00 21.95 22.54
CA ILE A 7 6.80 21.32 21.97
C ILE A 7 6.57 21.80 20.52
N ARG A 8 6.96 23.04 20.18
CA ARG A 8 6.85 23.56 18.80
C ARG A 8 7.84 22.94 17.83
N ASP A 9 9.07 22.68 18.26
CA ASP A 9 10.13 22.14 17.39
C ASP A 9 10.09 20.60 17.28
N LYS A 10 9.36 19.91 18.16
CA LYS A 10 9.31 18.45 18.24
C LYS A 10 8.10 17.85 17.52
N TYR A 11 7.75 18.41 16.36
CA TYR A 11 6.97 17.64 15.39
C TYR A 11 7.88 16.54 14.86
N SER A 12 7.65 15.28 15.24
CA SER A 12 8.44 14.22 14.64
C SER A 12 8.26 14.24 13.12
N GLU A 13 9.37 14.13 12.40
CA GLU A 13 9.37 14.06 10.94
C GLU A 13 8.42 12.96 10.44
N LYS A 14 8.33 11.86 11.22
CA LYS A 14 7.38 10.75 11.03
C LYS A 14 5.92 11.17 10.98
N LEU A 15 5.44 12.00 11.91
CA LEU A 15 4.05 12.45 11.91
C LEU A 15 3.78 13.41 10.75
N ARG A 16 4.76 14.26 10.40
CA ARG A 16 4.66 15.14 9.23
C ARG A 16 4.56 14.35 7.93
N GLU A 17 5.42 13.34 7.76
CA GLU A 17 5.41 12.43 6.61
C GLU A 17 4.09 11.66 6.52
N ALA A 18 3.62 11.08 7.64
CA ALA A 18 2.34 10.37 7.68
C ALA A 18 1.16 11.29 7.35
N SER A 19 1.14 12.52 7.87
CA SER A 19 0.09 13.49 7.59
C SER A 19 0.10 13.96 6.13
N GLU A 20 1.28 14.18 5.56
CA GLU A 20 1.42 14.55 4.15
C GLU A 20 1.03 13.40 3.21
N ALA A 21 1.48 12.17 3.50
CA ALA A 21 1.07 10.98 2.78
C ALA A 21 -0.45 10.76 2.85
N TYR A 22 -1.03 10.92 4.04
CA TYR A 22 -2.47 10.86 4.27
C TYR A 22 -3.22 11.89 3.39
N ARG A 23 -2.74 13.13 3.36
CA ARG A 23 -3.33 14.21 2.54
C ARG A 23 -3.25 13.88 1.05
N GLN A 24 -2.09 13.47 0.55
CA GLN A 24 -1.90 13.17 -0.88
C GLN A 24 -2.76 12.00 -1.33
N THR A 25 -2.79 10.92 -0.55
CA THR A 25 -3.58 9.74 -0.92
C THR A 25 -5.09 10.02 -0.86
N ARG A 26 -5.54 10.82 0.12
CA ARG A 26 -6.95 11.27 0.18
C ARG A 26 -7.36 12.09 -1.05
N VAL A 27 -6.48 12.96 -1.56
CA VAL A 27 -6.73 13.70 -2.81
C VAL A 27 -6.90 12.73 -3.97
N ARG A 28 -5.98 11.77 -4.15
CA ARG A 28 -6.06 10.75 -5.21
C ARG A 28 -7.33 9.90 -5.13
N LEU A 29 -7.71 9.46 -3.92
CA LEU A 29 -8.94 8.70 -3.72
C LEU A 29 -10.18 9.54 -4.05
N THR A 30 -10.17 10.82 -3.66
CA THR A 30 -11.28 11.75 -3.97
C THR A 30 -11.41 11.94 -5.48
N GLU A 31 -10.30 12.14 -6.19
CA GLU A 31 -10.27 12.24 -7.65
C GLU A 31 -10.82 10.97 -8.32
N LEU A 32 -10.41 9.79 -7.82
CA LEU A 32 -10.90 8.51 -8.32
C LEU A 32 -12.40 8.35 -8.09
N CYS A 33 -12.90 8.62 -6.88
CA CYS A 33 -14.32 8.54 -6.56
C CYS A 33 -15.14 9.55 -7.38
N ASN A 34 -14.60 10.73 -7.68
CA ASN A 34 -15.24 11.70 -8.56
C ASN A 34 -15.30 11.18 -10.00
N SER A 35 -14.20 10.67 -10.54
CA SER A 35 -14.18 10.08 -11.88
C SER A 35 -15.18 8.94 -12.04
N ILE A 36 -15.32 8.08 -11.03
CA ILE A 36 -16.33 7.02 -11.03
C ILE A 36 -17.74 7.60 -10.96
N ALA A 37 -17.98 8.54 -10.03
CA ALA A 37 -19.29 9.19 -9.88
C ALA A 37 -19.74 9.95 -11.13
N ASP A 38 -18.81 10.52 -11.89
CA ASP A 38 -19.11 11.22 -13.14
C ASP A 38 -19.44 10.23 -14.27
N TYR A 39 -18.84 9.04 -14.24
CA TYR A 39 -19.05 8.00 -15.25
C TYR A 39 -20.31 7.16 -14.99
N LEU A 40 -20.66 6.87 -13.74
CA LEU A 40 -21.83 6.06 -13.39
C LEU A 40 -23.13 6.54 -14.06
N PRO A 41 -23.45 7.86 -14.10
CA PRO A 41 -24.60 8.39 -14.81
C PRO A 41 -24.67 8.02 -16.29
N SER A 42 -23.51 7.94 -16.97
CA SER A 42 -23.40 7.64 -18.40
C SER A 42 -23.69 6.19 -18.78
N LEU A 43 -23.77 5.29 -17.80
CA LEU A 43 -24.08 3.88 -18.04
C LEU A 43 -25.55 3.69 -18.47
N ASP A 44 -25.75 2.79 -19.43
CA ASP A 44 -27.08 2.40 -19.88
C ASP A 44 -27.95 1.88 -18.72
N LYS A 45 -29.26 2.17 -18.77
CA LYS A 45 -30.22 1.76 -17.72
C LYS A 45 -30.22 0.25 -17.47
N SER A 46 -30.03 -0.56 -18.52
CA SER A 46 -29.94 -2.03 -18.41
C SER A 46 -28.70 -2.49 -17.66
N ILE A 47 -27.57 -1.78 -17.84
CA ILE A 47 -26.31 -2.05 -17.16
C ILE A 47 -26.43 -1.67 -15.68
N LYS A 48 -27.01 -0.50 -15.37
CA LYS A 48 -27.26 -0.06 -13.99
C LYS A 48 -28.12 -1.05 -13.20
N ALA A 49 -29.22 -1.53 -13.79
CA ALA A 49 -30.09 -2.50 -13.14
C ALA A 49 -29.37 -3.81 -12.79
N ARG A 50 -28.52 -4.30 -13.70
CA ARG A 50 -27.71 -5.51 -13.47
C ARG A 50 -26.61 -5.26 -12.44
N LEU A 51 -26.00 -4.08 -12.45
CA LEU A 51 -24.98 -3.69 -11.47
C LEU A 51 -25.57 -3.60 -10.07
N LYS A 52 -26.75 -3.00 -9.92
CA LYS A 52 -27.49 -2.96 -8.66
C LYS A 52 -27.79 -4.37 -8.13
N GLN A 53 -28.25 -5.27 -9.01
CA GLN A 53 -28.51 -6.66 -8.62
C GLN A 53 -27.23 -7.38 -8.17
N TRP A 54 -26.08 -7.06 -8.78
CA TRP A 54 -24.79 -7.64 -8.43
C TRP A 54 -24.24 -7.13 -7.09
N LEU A 55 -24.29 -5.81 -6.86
CA LEU A 55 -23.79 -5.16 -5.65
C LEU A 55 -24.75 -5.29 -4.46
N GLY A 56 -26.02 -5.59 -4.71
CA GLY A 56 -27.08 -5.59 -3.69
C GLY A 56 -27.55 -4.19 -3.26
N CYS A 57 -26.90 -3.13 -3.75
CA CYS A 57 -27.20 -1.73 -3.50
C CYS A 57 -26.85 -0.88 -4.74
N GLU A 58 -27.18 0.41 -4.73
CA GLU A 58 -26.78 1.29 -5.83
C GLU A 58 -25.28 1.58 -5.78
N ALA A 59 -24.61 1.54 -6.94
CA ALA A 59 -23.17 1.85 -7.02
C ALA A 59 -22.87 3.28 -6.53
N GLU A 60 -23.80 4.20 -6.79
CA GLU A 60 -23.77 5.57 -6.32
C GLU A 60 -23.82 5.66 -4.79
N GLU A 61 -24.53 4.78 -4.09
CA GLU A 61 -24.60 4.75 -2.63
C GLU A 61 -23.25 4.37 -2.02
N ILE A 62 -22.57 3.36 -2.58
CA ILE A 62 -21.24 2.94 -2.13
C ILE A 62 -20.23 4.08 -2.32
N ILE A 63 -20.21 4.70 -3.50
CA ILE A 63 -19.31 5.82 -3.78
C ILE A 63 -19.63 7.02 -2.89
N GLN A 64 -20.91 7.27 -2.60
CA GLN A 64 -21.29 8.35 -1.70
C GLN A 64 -20.85 8.07 -0.26
N ASP A 65 -20.99 6.84 0.25
CA ASP A 65 -20.49 6.49 1.58
C ASP A 65 -18.96 6.67 1.68
N VAL A 66 -18.21 6.22 0.68
CA VAL A 66 -16.75 6.43 0.63
C VAL A 66 -16.43 7.93 0.56
N LYS A 67 -17.17 8.72 -0.24
CA LYS A 67 -17.00 10.18 -0.30
C LYS A 67 -17.29 10.85 1.04
N ASP A 68 -18.33 10.44 1.74
CA ASP A 68 -18.70 10.99 3.05
C ASP A 68 -17.63 10.66 4.10
N GLN A 69 -17.09 9.45 4.09
CA GLN A 69 -15.95 9.08 4.92
C GLN A 69 -14.67 9.85 4.54
N LEU A 70 -14.42 10.06 3.24
CA LEU A 70 -13.36 10.92 2.72
C LEU A 70 -13.60 12.40 3.00
N GLN A 71 -14.79 12.85 3.39
CA GLN A 71 -15.04 14.22 3.85
C GLN A 71 -14.79 14.39 5.35
N LYS A 72 -14.94 13.33 6.16
CA LYS A 72 -14.65 13.32 7.60
C LYS A 72 -13.14 13.52 7.86
N LYS A 73 -12.75 14.81 7.92
CA LYS A 73 -11.36 15.25 8.19
C LYS A 73 -10.89 14.88 9.59
N GLU A 74 -11.82 14.76 10.52
CA GLU A 74 -11.50 14.59 11.93
C GLU A 74 -11.12 13.13 12.23
N CYS A 75 -10.07 12.98 13.01
CA CYS A 75 -9.62 11.72 13.60
C CYS A 75 -9.67 11.90 15.13
N PRO A 76 -10.82 11.62 15.77
CA PRO A 76 -10.97 11.79 17.21
C PRO A 76 -10.12 10.76 17.97
N ILE A 77 -9.34 11.28 18.91
CA ILE A 77 -8.51 10.51 19.84
C ILE A 77 -9.09 10.75 21.20
N PHE A 78 -9.59 9.68 21.79
CA PHE A 78 -10.27 9.76 23.05
C PHE A 78 -9.28 9.71 24.20
N VAL A 79 -9.31 10.71 25.08
CA VAL A 79 -8.44 10.78 26.25
C VAL A 79 -9.28 10.54 27.48
N ALA A 80 -9.08 9.37 28.09
CA ALA A 80 -9.79 8.96 29.28
C ALA A 80 -8.84 8.69 30.43
N GLY A 81 -9.40 8.41 31.59
CA GLY A 81 -8.65 8.22 32.82
C GLY A 81 -9.50 8.52 34.03
N GLU A 82 -9.01 8.05 35.17
CA GLU A 82 -9.73 8.14 36.44
C GLU A 82 -9.91 9.61 36.88
N THR A 83 -10.86 9.84 37.78
CA THR A 83 -11.02 11.14 38.42
C THR A 83 -9.77 11.48 39.20
N SER A 84 -9.29 12.72 39.06
CA SER A 84 -8.04 13.20 39.65
C SER A 84 -6.75 12.48 39.18
N SER A 85 -6.79 11.72 38.07
CA SER A 85 -5.58 11.17 37.43
C SER A 85 -4.71 12.22 36.74
N GLY A 86 -5.20 13.46 36.64
CA GLY A 86 -4.48 14.58 36.03
C GLY A 86 -4.63 14.67 34.52
N LYS A 87 -5.75 14.20 33.95
CA LYS A 87 -6.04 14.25 32.50
C LYS A 87 -5.89 15.64 31.89
N SER A 88 -6.69 16.59 32.36
CA SER A 88 -6.69 17.96 31.85
C SER A 88 -5.35 18.67 32.13
N THR A 89 -4.65 18.29 33.21
CA THR A 89 -3.27 18.73 33.48
C THR A 89 -2.29 18.20 32.44
N PHE A 90 -2.34 16.91 32.11
CA PHE A 90 -1.51 16.29 31.09
C PHE A 90 -1.79 16.86 29.70
N LEU A 91 -3.06 17.11 29.37
CA LEU A 91 -3.45 17.73 28.10
C LEU A 91 -2.98 19.18 28.01
N ASN A 92 -3.14 19.99 29.07
CA ASN A 92 -2.58 21.35 29.09
C ASN A 92 -1.05 21.35 28.91
N LEU A 93 -0.34 20.36 29.47
CA LEU A 93 1.09 20.16 29.23
C LEU A 93 1.39 19.79 27.78
N LEU A 94 0.63 18.86 27.19
CA LEU A 94 0.76 18.44 25.80
C LEU A 94 0.51 19.61 24.83
N LEU A 95 -0.46 20.46 25.15
CA LEU A 95 -0.83 21.65 24.37
C LEU A 95 0.07 22.86 24.66
N GLY A 96 1.01 22.74 25.61
CA GLY A 96 1.93 23.81 26.02
C GLY A 96 1.24 25.03 26.62
N SER A 97 0.01 24.89 27.11
CA SER A 97 -0.82 26.03 27.51
C SER A 97 -2.00 25.63 28.43
N GLU A 98 -2.35 26.51 29.36
CA GLU A 98 -3.47 26.32 30.31
C GLU A 98 -4.80 26.76 29.69
N PHE A 99 -5.35 25.95 28.78
CA PHE A 99 -6.65 26.23 28.14
C PHE A 99 -7.79 25.37 28.66
N LEU A 100 -7.51 24.16 29.15
CA LEU A 100 -8.48 23.30 29.81
C LEU A 100 -8.57 23.66 31.31
N PRO A 101 -9.77 23.66 31.92
CA PRO A 101 -9.91 23.96 33.35
C PRO A 101 -9.14 22.94 34.20
N VAL A 102 -8.30 23.42 35.14
CA VAL A 102 -7.58 22.59 36.10
C VAL A 102 -8.18 22.80 37.49
N ALA A 103 -9.43 22.39 37.70
CA ALA A 103 -10.03 22.40 39.03
C ALA A 103 -9.60 21.14 39.80
N LEU A 104 -8.86 21.33 40.90
CA LEU A 104 -8.32 20.23 41.73
C LEU A 104 -9.37 19.35 42.43
N LEU A 105 -10.68 19.69 42.35
CA LEU A 105 -11.70 19.09 43.21
C LEU A 105 -13.00 18.62 42.52
N SER A 106 -13.26 18.80 41.23
CA SER A 106 -14.58 18.42 40.68
C SER A 106 -14.58 18.08 39.18
N SER A 107 -15.14 16.90 38.91
CA SER A 107 -15.59 16.31 37.65
C SER A 107 -15.78 17.25 36.45
N THR A 108 -15.00 17.06 35.39
CA THR A 108 -15.27 17.58 34.05
C THR A 108 -16.51 16.90 33.47
N SER A 109 -17.70 17.48 33.61
CA SER A 109 -18.98 16.91 33.11
C SER A 109 -19.31 17.29 31.65
N THR A 110 -18.34 17.87 30.93
CA THR A 110 -18.48 18.33 29.53
C THR A 110 -17.37 17.75 28.65
N ILE A 111 -17.73 17.22 27.49
CA ILE A 111 -16.75 16.76 26.48
C ILE A 111 -16.08 17.97 25.82
N CYS A 112 -14.75 18.03 25.87
CA CYS A 112 -13.97 19.08 25.23
C CYS A 112 -13.18 18.52 24.04
N GLU A 113 -13.44 19.03 22.83
CA GLU A 113 -12.75 18.66 21.59
C GLU A 113 -11.70 19.71 21.25
N VAL A 114 -10.42 19.38 21.35
CA VAL A 114 -9.33 20.26 20.97
C VAL A 114 -8.96 20.01 19.50
N LYS A 115 -9.12 21.05 18.67
CA LYS A 115 -8.96 21.03 17.21
C LYS A 115 -7.92 22.05 16.75
N TYR A 116 -7.38 21.85 15.55
CA TYR A 116 -6.55 22.86 14.92
C TYR A 116 -7.37 24.06 14.46
N GLY A 117 -6.92 25.27 14.79
CA GLY A 117 -7.45 26.50 14.22
C GLY A 117 -6.39 27.60 14.17
N LYS A 118 -6.38 28.38 13.08
CA LYS A 118 -5.46 29.52 12.94
C LYS A 118 -5.65 30.58 14.03
N THR A 119 -6.88 30.70 14.53
CA THR A 119 -7.28 31.63 15.57
C THR A 119 -7.67 30.88 16.85
N LYS A 120 -7.18 31.35 18.01
CA LYS A 120 -7.52 30.78 19.32
C LYS A 120 -8.95 31.14 19.71
N ARG A 121 -9.84 30.14 19.76
CA ARG A 121 -11.25 30.33 20.15
C ARG A 121 -11.86 29.05 20.72
N ALA A 122 -12.85 29.18 21.59
CA ALA A 122 -13.72 28.10 22.02
C ALA A 122 -15.12 28.30 21.44
N VAL A 123 -15.78 27.22 21.03
CA VAL A 123 -17.19 27.20 20.63
C VAL A 123 -17.92 26.31 21.61
N VAL A 124 -18.80 26.92 22.40
CA VAL A 124 -19.61 26.23 23.41
C VAL A 124 -20.95 25.89 22.77
N HIS A 125 -21.28 24.59 22.74
CA HIS A 125 -22.60 24.09 22.35
C HIS A 125 -23.44 23.94 23.62
N LEU A 126 -24.56 24.65 23.71
CA LEU A 126 -25.40 24.67 24.90
C LEU A 126 -26.47 23.57 24.86
N ARG A 127 -26.75 22.97 26.02
CA ARG A 127 -27.82 21.97 26.19
C ARG A 127 -29.21 22.59 26.02
N GLN A 128 -29.35 23.86 26.41
CA GLN A 128 -30.56 24.65 26.24
C GLN A 128 -30.23 25.95 25.51
N PRO A 129 -31.09 26.42 24.60
CA PRO A 129 -30.89 27.71 23.95
C PRO A 129 -30.90 28.84 25.00
N THR A 130 -30.09 29.86 24.76
CA THR A 130 -30.11 31.11 25.55
C THR A 130 -31.42 31.87 25.38
N ASP A 131 -31.65 32.89 26.19
CA ASP A 131 -32.77 33.83 26.06
C ASP A 131 -32.88 34.50 24.67
N GLN A 132 -31.81 34.43 23.86
CA GLN A 132 -31.75 34.90 22.46
C GLN A 132 -31.86 33.77 21.41
N GLU A 133 -32.35 32.59 21.79
CA GLU A 133 -32.45 31.37 20.97
C GLU A 133 -31.11 30.82 20.41
N GLN A 134 -29.97 31.37 20.83
CA GLN A 134 -28.66 30.86 20.39
C GLN A 134 -28.32 29.57 21.11
N ARG A 135 -28.02 28.53 20.32
CA ARG A 135 -27.52 27.21 20.79
C ARG A 135 -25.99 27.10 20.83
N GLN A 136 -25.28 28.09 20.30
CA GLN A 136 -23.82 28.11 20.23
C GLN A 136 -23.26 29.48 20.62
N ILE A 137 -22.21 29.49 21.44
CA ILE A 137 -21.51 30.69 21.87
C ILE A 137 -20.04 30.57 21.44
N THR A 138 -19.48 31.58 20.80
CA THR A 138 -18.05 31.62 20.45
C THR A 138 -17.29 32.55 21.39
N ILE A 139 -16.31 32.01 22.10
CA ILE A 139 -15.46 32.73 23.06
C ILE A 139 -14.04 32.85 22.48
N PRO A 140 -13.53 34.06 22.21
CA PRO A 140 -12.13 34.22 21.80
C PRO A 140 -11.19 33.90 22.96
N LEU A 141 -10.18 33.06 22.71
CA LEU A 141 -9.18 32.65 23.72
C LEU A 141 -7.93 33.52 23.57
N ASP A 142 -8.05 34.77 24.00
CA ASP A 142 -7.00 35.80 23.96
C ASP A 142 -5.96 35.68 25.09
N GLY A 143 -6.12 34.71 25.99
CA GLY A 143 -5.25 34.48 27.14
C GLY A 143 -5.55 35.36 28.36
N THR A 144 -6.64 36.14 28.32
CA THR A 144 -7.07 36.91 29.48
C THR A 144 -7.78 36.02 30.51
N LYS A 145 -7.51 36.24 31.80
CA LYS A 145 -8.22 35.55 32.90
C LYS A 145 -9.74 35.71 32.83
N ARG A 146 -10.23 36.79 32.23
CA ARG A 146 -11.65 37.06 32.02
C ARG A 146 -12.28 36.03 31.07
N ARG A 147 -11.65 35.75 29.93
CA ARG A 147 -12.14 34.77 28.94
C ARG A 147 -12.02 33.33 29.43
N GLN A 148 -10.99 33.03 30.23
CA GLN A 148 -10.88 31.73 30.91
C GLN A 148 -12.03 31.53 31.91
N LYS A 149 -12.31 32.51 32.76
CA LYS A 149 -13.46 32.44 33.69
C LYS A 149 -14.81 32.34 32.99
N GLU A 150 -14.96 33.01 31.86
CA GLU A 150 -16.17 32.91 31.01
C GLU A 150 -16.35 31.47 30.50
N LEU A 151 -15.29 30.86 29.96
CA LEU A 151 -15.33 29.45 29.53
C LEU A 151 -15.59 28.48 30.69
N GLU A 152 -14.94 28.71 31.83
CA GLU A 152 -15.13 27.91 33.06
C GLU A 152 -16.59 27.91 33.51
N SER A 153 -17.30 29.05 33.41
CA SER A 153 -18.72 29.13 33.81
C SER A 153 -19.68 28.28 32.98
N TYR A 154 -19.29 27.88 31.77
CA TYR A 154 -20.09 27.00 30.91
C TYR A 154 -19.77 25.51 31.10
N ILE A 155 -18.54 25.22 31.54
CA ILE A 155 -18.02 23.86 31.75
C ILE A 155 -18.23 23.41 33.20
N HIS A 156 -18.31 24.37 34.14
CA HIS A 156 -18.38 24.16 35.58
C HIS A 156 -19.50 25.01 36.23
N LEU A 157 -20.21 24.42 37.19
CA LEU A 157 -21.16 25.11 38.07
C LEU A 157 -20.60 25.12 39.51
N GLU A 158 -20.18 26.28 40.01
CA GLU A 158 -19.73 26.42 41.40
C GLU A 158 -20.92 26.25 42.36
N GLY A 159 -20.82 25.29 43.29
CA GLY A 159 -21.80 25.09 44.37
C GLY A 159 -23.04 24.25 44.01
N ALA A 160 -23.10 23.64 42.82
CA ALA A 160 -24.20 22.78 42.40
C ALA A 160 -24.07 21.33 42.90
N SER A 161 -25.18 20.59 42.99
CA SER A 161 -25.18 19.17 43.35
C SER A 161 -24.45 18.35 42.27
N ARG A 162 -23.93 17.17 42.61
CA ARG A 162 -23.33 16.23 41.63
C ARG A 162 -24.30 15.78 40.52
N ASP A 163 -25.59 16.06 40.66
CA ASP A 163 -26.65 15.74 39.72
C ASP A 163 -26.99 16.90 38.76
N ASP A 164 -26.48 18.11 38.98
CA ASP A 164 -26.74 19.26 38.13
C ASP A 164 -25.76 19.29 36.94
N LEU A 165 -26.29 19.17 35.72
CA LEU A 165 -25.48 19.18 34.49
C LEU A 165 -25.06 20.60 34.10
N PRO A 166 -23.81 20.80 33.62
CA PRO A 166 -23.34 22.10 33.17
C PRO A 166 -24.12 22.59 31.94
N PRO A 167 -24.19 23.92 31.70
CA PRO A 167 -24.91 24.50 30.57
C PRO A 167 -24.40 24.01 29.21
N ALA A 168 -23.10 23.70 29.11
CA ALA A 168 -22.49 23.16 27.92
C ALA A 168 -22.78 21.65 27.75
N GLU A 169 -23.18 21.27 26.55
CA GLU A 169 -23.19 19.88 26.10
C GLU A 169 -21.79 19.45 25.66
N ARG A 170 -21.14 20.33 24.90
CA ARG A 170 -19.85 20.08 24.25
C ARG A 170 -19.13 21.39 24.00
N VAL A 171 -17.80 21.37 24.09
CA VAL A 171 -16.97 22.55 23.78
C VAL A 171 -15.93 22.17 22.74
N GLU A 172 -15.85 22.94 21.64
CA GLU A 172 -14.78 22.82 20.66
C GLU A 172 -13.73 23.91 20.89
N ILE A 173 -12.49 23.54 21.16
CA ILE A 173 -11.38 24.44 21.43
C ILE A 173 -10.44 24.44 20.22
N PHE A 174 -10.36 25.55 19.50
CA PHE A 174 -9.51 25.72 18.34
C PHE A 174 -8.19 26.38 18.72
N LEU A 175 -7.07 25.67 18.53
CA LEU A 175 -5.72 26.15 18.85
C LEU A 175 -4.77 26.03 17.64
N PRO A 176 -3.83 26.97 17.46
CA PRO A 176 -2.84 26.92 16.39
C PRO A 176 -1.67 25.99 16.78
N ILE A 177 -1.98 24.72 17.02
CA ILE A 177 -1.00 23.69 17.42
C ILE A 177 -0.79 22.77 16.24
N ASP A 178 0.45 22.69 15.73
CA ASP A 178 0.74 21.88 14.55
C ASP A 178 0.35 20.41 14.75
N LEU A 179 0.34 19.88 15.99
CA LEU A 179 -0.02 18.46 16.31
C LEU A 179 -1.41 18.09 15.78
N LEU A 180 -2.30 19.07 15.73
CA LEU A 180 -3.69 18.91 15.35
C LEU A 180 -3.94 19.23 13.87
N LYS A 181 -2.93 19.78 13.16
CA LYS A 181 -3.06 20.29 11.78
C LYS A 181 -3.40 19.18 10.76
N GLY A 182 -3.09 17.93 11.08
CA GLY A 182 -3.40 16.73 10.30
C GLY A 182 -4.85 16.23 10.42
N GLY A 183 -5.72 16.93 11.15
CA GLY A 183 -7.11 16.51 11.38
C GLY A 183 -7.32 15.70 12.67
N SER A 184 -6.28 15.49 13.45
CA SER A 184 -6.36 14.89 14.79
C SER A 184 -7.18 15.78 15.71
N VAL A 185 -8.11 15.19 16.46
CA VAL A 185 -8.93 15.88 17.47
C VAL A 185 -8.68 15.20 18.80
N LEU A 186 -8.17 15.93 19.79
CA LEU A 186 -8.02 15.39 21.15
C LEU A 186 -9.31 15.62 21.91
N VAL A 187 -9.91 14.55 22.41
CA VAL A 187 -11.18 14.61 23.13
C VAL A 187 -10.91 14.37 24.60
N ASP A 188 -11.01 15.42 25.42
CA ASP A 188 -10.94 15.30 26.88
C ASP A 188 -12.30 14.80 27.37
N SER A 189 -12.30 13.58 27.92
CA SER A 189 -13.52 12.97 28.46
C SER A 189 -13.72 13.33 29.93
N PRO A 190 -14.99 13.32 30.40
CA PRO A 190 -15.28 13.19 31.82
C PRO A 190 -14.54 12.01 32.47
N GLY A 191 -14.33 12.08 33.78
CA GLY A 191 -13.85 10.94 34.56
C GLY A 191 -14.85 9.78 34.45
N VAL A 192 -14.38 8.62 33.99
CA VAL A 192 -15.24 7.43 33.80
C VAL A 192 -15.57 6.79 35.15
N GLY A 193 -16.80 6.29 35.31
CA GLY A 193 -17.24 5.49 36.46
C GLY A 193 -17.56 6.26 37.74
N GLU A 194 -18.20 7.43 37.63
CA GLU A 194 -18.75 8.17 38.78
C GLU A 194 -20.27 8.45 38.68
N ASN A 195 -20.85 8.48 37.47
CA ASN A 195 -22.26 8.76 37.24
C ASN A 195 -22.72 8.09 35.93
N GLU A 196 -23.87 7.40 35.93
CA GLU A 196 -24.45 6.72 34.77
C GLU A 196 -24.68 7.66 33.57
N VAL A 197 -24.97 8.94 33.84
CA VAL A 197 -25.17 9.97 32.81
C VAL A 197 -23.85 10.27 32.08
N MET A 198 -22.72 10.26 32.80
CA MET A 198 -21.40 10.49 32.22
C MET A 198 -20.93 9.27 31.42
N ASP A 199 -21.18 8.06 31.94
CA ASP A 199 -20.80 6.82 31.25
C ASP A 199 -21.57 6.67 29.93
N LYS A 200 -22.84 7.11 29.88
CA LYS A 200 -23.63 7.15 28.63
C LYS A 200 -23.05 8.15 27.62
N MET A 201 -22.62 9.34 28.03
CA MET A 201 -21.99 10.31 27.12
C MET A 201 -20.67 9.78 26.53
N VAL A 202 -19.89 9.06 27.33
CA VAL A 202 -18.67 8.39 26.86
C VAL A 202 -19.02 7.27 25.88
N ALA A 203 -20.04 6.45 26.20
CA ALA A 203 -20.50 5.37 25.33
C ALA A 203 -21.01 5.87 23.97
N ASP A 204 -21.71 7.01 23.92
CA ASP A 204 -22.22 7.60 22.67
C ASP A 204 -21.09 8.19 21.79
N TYR A 205 -19.96 8.58 22.41
CA TYR A 205 -18.84 9.20 21.71
C TYR A 205 -17.79 8.16 21.26
N LEU A 206 -17.61 7.09 22.02
CA LEU A 206 -16.57 6.09 21.82
C LEU A 206 -16.58 5.41 20.42
N PRO A 207 -17.73 5.10 19.79
CA PRO A 207 -17.79 4.56 18.42
C PRO A 207 -17.20 5.47 17.34
N LYS A 208 -17.02 6.77 17.63
CA LYS A 208 -16.46 7.77 16.71
C LYS A 208 -14.93 7.84 16.79
N CYS A 209 -14.32 7.17 17.76
CA CYS A 209 -12.90 7.28 18.08
C CYS A 209 -12.10 6.14 17.45
N LEU A 210 -10.92 6.45 16.92
CA LEU A 210 -10.01 5.48 16.29
C LEU A 210 -8.88 5.02 17.22
N ALA A 211 -8.67 5.76 18.31
CA ALA A 211 -7.63 5.49 19.28
C ALA A 211 -7.94 6.09 20.64
N PHE A 212 -7.20 5.61 21.62
CA PHE A 212 -7.47 5.87 23.02
C PHE A 212 -6.19 6.12 23.81
N ILE A 213 -6.19 7.15 24.65
CA ILE A 213 -5.15 7.44 25.61
C ILE A 213 -5.76 7.31 27.02
N TYR A 214 -5.29 6.36 27.81
CA TYR A 214 -5.73 6.19 29.20
C TYR A 214 -4.69 6.77 30.16
N ILE A 215 -5.11 7.69 31.02
CA ILE A 215 -4.25 8.32 32.03
C ILE A 215 -4.49 7.69 33.40
N LEU A 216 -3.46 7.02 33.91
CA LEU A 216 -3.39 6.32 35.21
C LEU A 216 -2.72 7.21 36.26
N ASP A 217 -3.12 7.05 37.52
CA ASP A 217 -2.43 7.69 38.65
C ASP A 217 -1.45 6.71 39.31
N SER A 218 -0.15 6.91 39.10
CA SER A 218 0.89 6.04 39.66
C SER A 218 1.11 6.20 41.16
N SER A 219 0.58 7.26 41.78
CA SER A 219 0.74 7.51 43.23
C SER A 219 -0.18 6.64 44.11
N ARG A 220 -1.12 5.91 43.52
CA ARG A 220 -2.10 5.07 44.22
C ARG A 220 -1.91 3.60 43.85
N ALA A 221 -1.32 2.76 44.71
CA ALA A 221 -1.27 1.29 44.64
C ALA A 221 -1.43 0.62 43.24
N GLY A 222 -0.63 1.04 42.25
CA GLY A 222 -0.63 0.48 40.88
C GLY A 222 -1.73 1.00 39.93
N GLY A 223 -2.41 2.10 40.25
CA GLY A 223 -3.12 3.03 39.36
C GLY A 223 -4.32 2.53 38.55
N VAL A 224 -4.64 1.23 38.61
CA VAL A 224 -5.69 0.59 37.79
C VAL A 224 -6.84 0.14 38.68
N GLN A 225 -7.91 0.94 38.79
CA GLN A 225 -9.14 0.51 39.47
C GLN A 225 -9.85 -0.61 38.68
N ASN A 226 -10.36 -1.63 39.38
CA ASN A 226 -10.88 -2.86 38.74
C ASN A 226 -12.13 -2.64 37.88
N ASP A 227 -13.00 -1.70 38.25
CA ASP A 227 -14.34 -1.63 37.66
C ASP A 227 -14.41 -0.76 36.39
N LYS A 228 -13.54 0.26 36.29
CA LYS A 228 -13.65 1.33 35.27
C LYS A 228 -13.08 0.96 33.90
N LEU A 229 -11.90 0.35 33.85
CA LEU A 229 -11.30 -0.10 32.58
C LEU A 229 -12.12 -1.22 31.94
N VAL A 230 -12.68 -2.11 32.77
CA VAL A 230 -13.56 -3.20 32.33
C VAL A 230 -14.88 -2.65 31.78
N GLN A 231 -15.43 -1.59 32.37
CA GLN A 231 -16.61 -0.92 31.82
C GLN A 231 -16.34 -0.30 30.44
N ILE A 232 -15.21 0.39 30.24
CA ILE A 232 -14.85 0.93 28.91
C ILE A 232 -14.70 -0.21 27.89
N LEU A 233 -14.04 -1.31 28.27
CA LEU A 233 -13.89 -2.48 27.40
C LEU A 233 -15.23 -3.14 27.06
N LYS A 234 -16.17 -3.23 28.01
CA LYS A 234 -17.54 -3.70 27.77
C LYS A 234 -18.28 -2.76 26.83
N LEU A 235 -18.18 -1.45 27.02
CA LEU A 235 -18.77 -0.45 26.12
C LEU A 235 -18.19 -0.52 24.70
N CYS A 236 -16.90 -0.85 24.55
CA CYS A 236 -16.31 -1.13 23.24
C CYS A 236 -16.89 -2.41 22.61
N ALA A 237 -17.14 -3.44 23.42
CA ALA A 237 -17.60 -4.75 22.95
C ALA A 237 -19.11 -4.80 22.64
N ASP A 238 -19.94 -4.09 23.40
CA ASP A 238 -21.40 -4.09 23.24
C ASP A 238 -21.86 -3.24 22.04
N ASN A 239 -21.11 -2.19 21.69
CA ASN A 239 -21.37 -1.35 20.51
C ASN A 239 -20.85 -1.95 19.20
N ASN A 240 -20.28 -3.16 19.24
CA ASN A 240 -19.60 -3.78 18.11
C ASN A 240 -20.54 -4.51 17.14
N THR A 241 -21.82 -4.12 17.12
CA THR A 241 -22.84 -4.81 16.32
C THR A 241 -22.82 -4.47 14.84
N GLU A 242 -22.11 -3.43 14.37
CA GLU A 242 -22.09 -3.14 12.91
C GLU A 242 -20.79 -2.64 12.25
N LYS A 243 -19.63 -2.42 12.91
CA LYS A 243 -18.37 -2.11 12.19
C LYS A 243 -17.12 -2.25 13.07
N GLU A 244 -16.20 -3.13 12.66
CA GLU A 244 -14.88 -3.38 13.25
C GLU A 244 -13.95 -2.13 13.21
N ASN A 245 -14.15 -1.16 14.11
CA ASN A 245 -13.38 0.09 14.06
C ASN A 245 -12.29 0.25 15.15
N PHE A 246 -12.18 -0.66 16.12
CA PHE A 246 -11.24 -0.50 17.23
C PHE A 246 -10.22 -1.65 17.32
N ASP A 247 -8.96 -1.36 17.00
CA ASP A 247 -7.82 -2.27 17.26
C ASP A 247 -7.29 -2.00 18.68
N PRO A 248 -7.24 -3.00 19.59
CA PRO A 248 -6.60 -2.87 20.90
C PRO A 248 -5.14 -2.38 20.88
N LYS A 249 -4.44 -2.48 19.75
CA LYS A 249 -3.09 -1.92 19.57
C LYS A 249 -3.09 -0.38 19.49
N SER A 250 -4.22 0.24 19.16
CA SER A 250 -4.39 1.69 19.04
C SER A 250 -4.68 2.38 20.38
N ALA A 251 -4.25 1.77 21.49
CA ALA A 251 -4.35 2.33 22.83
C ALA A 251 -2.97 2.60 23.44
N ILE A 252 -2.85 3.73 24.14
CA ILE A 252 -1.68 4.09 24.94
C ILE A 252 -2.10 4.32 26.39
N PHE A 253 -1.27 3.87 27.32
CA PHE A 253 -1.44 4.03 28.77
C PHE A 253 -0.35 4.96 29.31
N ILE A 254 -0.77 6.04 29.96
CA ILE A 254 0.11 7.07 30.53
C ILE A 254 0.01 7.00 32.05
N CYS A 255 1.07 6.53 32.68
CA CYS A 255 1.27 6.47 34.11
C CYS A 255 1.73 7.85 34.62
N ASN A 256 0.79 8.68 35.04
CA ASN A 256 1.02 10.05 35.48
C ASN A 256 1.45 10.11 36.96
N LYS A 257 2.02 11.25 37.39
CA LYS A 257 2.59 11.48 38.73
C LYS A 257 3.73 10.51 39.08
N TRP A 258 4.49 10.08 38.07
CA TRP A 258 5.62 9.17 38.23
C TRP A 258 6.74 9.75 39.12
N ASP A 259 6.83 11.07 39.19
CA ASP A 259 7.74 11.81 40.06
C ASP A 259 7.47 11.60 41.57
N LEU A 260 6.24 11.22 41.94
CA LEU A 260 5.88 10.92 43.32
C LEU A 260 6.26 9.49 43.74
N VAL A 261 6.65 8.62 42.79
CA VAL A 261 7.05 7.24 43.06
C VAL A 261 8.53 7.20 43.40
N SER A 262 8.87 6.63 44.56
CA SER A 262 10.24 6.54 45.01
C SER A 262 11.09 5.71 44.03
N THR A 263 12.34 6.12 43.78
CA THR A 263 13.24 5.44 42.82
C THR A 263 13.49 3.96 43.15
N ARG A 264 13.29 3.56 44.41
CA ARG A 264 13.41 2.16 44.85
C ARG A 264 12.21 1.30 44.50
N GLU A 265 11.03 1.90 44.36
CA GLU A 265 9.75 1.21 44.10
C GLU A 265 9.33 1.26 42.62
N GLN A 266 9.98 2.09 41.80
CA GLN A 266 9.63 2.30 40.39
C GLN A 266 9.55 0.99 39.58
N GLU A 267 10.52 0.09 39.71
CA GLU A 267 10.50 -1.19 38.98
C GLU A 267 9.43 -2.16 39.48
N GLU A 268 9.02 -2.04 40.74
CA GLU A 268 7.94 -2.84 41.31
C GLU A 268 6.58 -2.32 40.83
N VAL A 269 6.36 -1.00 40.93
CA VAL A 269 5.13 -0.34 40.46
C VAL A 269 4.93 -0.54 38.95
N LYS A 270 6.01 -0.46 38.16
CA LYS A 270 5.95 -0.71 36.70
C LYS A 270 5.51 -2.14 36.38
N ARG A 271 6.11 -3.15 37.02
CA ARG A 271 5.75 -4.57 36.82
C ARG A 271 4.33 -4.87 37.29
N ASP A 272 3.93 -4.32 38.43
CA ASP A 272 2.58 -4.52 38.97
C ASP A 272 1.51 -3.87 38.07
N THR A 273 1.76 -2.65 37.59
CA THR A 273 0.87 -1.94 36.66
C THR A 273 0.74 -2.70 35.34
N PHE A 274 1.86 -3.15 34.76
CA PHE A 274 1.84 -3.94 33.52
C PHE A 274 1.04 -5.24 33.69
N ARG A 275 1.27 -5.98 34.79
CA ARG A 275 0.54 -7.21 35.09
C ARG A 275 -0.98 -6.97 35.21
N LYS A 276 -1.38 -5.91 35.91
CA LYS A 276 -2.80 -5.54 36.10
C LYS A 276 -3.46 -5.13 34.77
N LEU A 277 -2.75 -4.40 33.92
CA LEU A 277 -3.25 -4.00 32.60
C LEU A 277 -3.28 -5.18 31.63
N SER A 278 -2.25 -6.04 31.60
CA SER A 278 -2.17 -7.17 30.66
C SER A 278 -3.25 -8.23 30.90
N GLN A 279 -3.75 -8.35 32.14
CA GLN A 279 -4.89 -9.22 32.46
C GLN A 279 -6.22 -8.69 31.90
N LYS A 280 -6.30 -7.38 31.61
CA LYS A 280 -7.55 -6.70 31.23
C LYS A 280 -7.56 -6.24 29.78
N TRP A 281 -6.39 -5.86 29.24
CA TRP A 281 -6.22 -5.35 27.89
C TRP A 281 -5.63 -6.43 26.98
N PRO A 282 -6.37 -6.93 25.98
CA PRO A 282 -5.91 -8.01 25.12
C PRO A 282 -4.69 -7.58 24.30
N GLY A 283 -3.60 -8.35 24.38
CA GLY A 283 -2.41 -8.14 23.56
C GLY A 283 -1.55 -6.93 23.95
N LEU A 284 -1.66 -6.43 25.19
CA LEU A 284 -0.88 -5.29 25.69
C LEU A 284 0.64 -5.49 25.50
N LYS A 285 1.30 -4.52 24.89
CA LYS A 285 2.76 -4.46 24.76
C LYS A 285 3.36 -3.41 25.69
N GLU A 286 4.60 -3.63 26.12
CA GLU A 286 5.34 -2.62 26.91
C GLU A 286 5.49 -1.28 26.16
N SER A 287 5.54 -1.31 24.83
CA SER A 287 5.59 -0.11 23.97
C SER A 287 4.32 0.74 24.00
N GLN A 288 3.24 0.27 24.63
CA GLN A 288 1.99 1.02 24.81
C GLN A 288 1.93 1.73 26.18
N MET A 289 2.89 1.51 27.07
CA MET A 289 2.88 2.04 28.44
C MET A 289 4.01 3.05 28.65
N PHE A 290 3.66 4.26 29.07
CA PHE A 290 4.60 5.37 29.25
C PHE A 290 4.45 5.98 30.64
N PHE A 291 5.54 6.49 31.19
CA PHE A 291 5.57 7.09 32.52
C PHE A 291 5.82 8.59 32.42
N ALA A 292 4.99 9.39 33.10
CA ALA A 292 5.02 10.85 33.05
C ALA A 292 5.01 11.42 34.47
N GLY A 293 5.88 12.40 34.73
CA GLY A 293 5.98 13.06 36.04
C GLY A 293 6.49 14.50 35.92
N GLN A 294 6.20 15.32 36.93
CA GLN A 294 6.43 16.77 36.92
C GLN A 294 7.47 17.20 37.97
N LEU A 295 8.75 17.20 37.61
CA LEU A 295 9.80 17.75 38.48
C LEU A 295 10.05 19.23 38.15
N ALA A 296 9.49 20.13 38.97
CA ALA A 296 9.84 21.56 39.03
C ALA A 296 9.91 22.31 37.68
N GLY A 297 8.96 22.05 36.78
CA GLY A 297 8.90 22.72 35.46
C GLY A 297 9.96 22.25 34.45
N ILE A 298 10.69 21.18 34.75
CA ILE A 298 11.61 20.49 33.84
C ILE A 298 10.94 19.20 33.37
N LEU A 299 10.76 19.06 32.06
CA LEU A 299 10.26 17.82 31.44
C LEU A 299 11.27 16.70 31.69
N SER A 300 10.82 15.59 32.28
CA SER A 300 11.65 14.40 32.45
C SER A 300 11.93 13.71 31.10
N GLY A 301 13.04 12.97 31.00
CA GLY A 301 13.31 12.13 29.82
C GLY A 301 12.20 11.10 29.56
N GLU A 302 11.47 10.68 30.59
CA GLU A 302 10.32 9.79 30.48
C GLU A 302 9.09 10.47 29.85
N PHE A 303 8.84 11.76 30.14
CA PHE A 303 7.80 12.55 29.46
C PHE A 303 8.07 12.68 27.95
N THR A 304 9.35 12.84 27.59
CA THR A 304 9.78 12.90 26.18
C THR A 304 9.44 11.60 25.43
N LYS A 305 9.62 10.43 26.08
CA LYS A 305 9.23 9.12 25.52
C LYS A 305 7.71 9.00 25.37
N ALA A 306 6.93 9.53 26.32
CA ALA A 306 5.48 9.55 26.23
C ALA A 306 4.99 10.35 25.01
N LEU A 307 5.60 11.50 24.73
CA LEU A 307 5.33 12.29 23.52
C LEU A 307 5.66 11.52 22.24
N ASP A 308 6.83 10.86 22.18
CA ASP A 308 7.22 10.07 21.02
C ASP A 308 6.27 8.87 20.79
N GLY A 309 5.74 8.31 21.88
CA GLY A 309 4.68 7.29 21.85
C GLY A 309 3.38 7.81 21.23
N ILE A 310 2.91 8.98 21.66
CA ILE A 310 1.71 9.64 21.12
C ILE A 310 1.89 9.95 19.63
N ASP A 311 3.04 10.49 19.23
CA ASP A 311 3.36 10.76 17.82
C ASP A 311 3.32 9.49 16.96
N THR A 312 3.86 8.38 17.48
CA THR A 312 3.85 7.09 16.78
C THR A 312 2.44 6.55 16.63
N LEU A 313 1.62 6.67 17.68
CA LEU A 313 0.21 6.28 17.64
C LEU A 313 -0.56 7.13 16.63
N LEU A 314 -0.35 8.45 16.62
CA LEU A 314 -0.96 9.37 15.66
C LEU A 314 -0.65 8.99 14.21
N ALA A 315 0.61 8.68 13.91
CA ALA A 315 1.01 8.22 12.58
C ALA A 315 0.34 6.88 12.21
N GLN A 316 0.26 5.93 13.15
CA GLN A 316 -0.41 4.64 12.94
C GLN A 316 -1.90 4.80 12.64
N ILE A 317 -2.61 5.66 13.37
CA ILE A 317 -4.05 5.91 13.17
C ILE A 317 -4.33 6.47 11.77
N LEU A 318 -3.52 7.44 11.35
CA LEU A 318 -3.67 8.05 10.02
C LEU A 318 -3.48 7.01 8.92
N ASN A 319 -2.52 6.11 9.08
CA ASN A 319 -2.28 5.01 8.15
C ASN A 319 -3.42 3.99 8.20
N MET A 320 -3.89 3.56 9.38
CA MET A 320 -4.99 2.60 9.52
C MET A 320 -6.29 3.10 8.87
N LYS A 321 -6.68 4.35 9.15
CA LYS A 321 -7.88 4.96 8.55
C LYS A 321 -7.77 4.98 7.02
N LEU A 322 -6.56 5.25 6.52
CA LEU A 322 -6.29 5.27 5.09
C LEU A 322 -6.33 3.86 4.48
N ASP A 323 -5.76 2.87 5.16
CA ASP A 323 -5.74 1.49 4.71
C ASP A 323 -7.17 0.96 4.58
N THR A 324 -8.05 1.23 5.56
CA THR A 324 -9.47 0.86 5.48
C THR A 324 -10.17 1.50 4.28
N LEU A 325 -9.95 2.80 4.04
CA LEU A 325 -10.55 3.52 2.91
C LEU A 325 -10.00 3.05 1.56
N CYS A 326 -8.69 2.83 1.46
CA CYS A 326 -8.04 2.27 0.29
C CYS A 326 -8.57 0.87 0.00
N GLN A 327 -8.77 0.06 1.04
CA GLN A 327 -9.29 -1.29 0.94
C GLN A 327 -10.72 -1.29 0.39
N GLN A 328 -11.62 -0.50 0.98
CA GLN A 328 -13.00 -0.38 0.51
C GLN A 328 -13.08 0.07 -0.96
N THR A 329 -12.27 1.06 -1.35
CA THR A 329 -12.24 1.56 -2.73
C THR A 329 -11.67 0.51 -3.70
N SER A 330 -10.65 -0.20 -3.26
CA SER A 330 -10.01 -1.30 -3.97
C SER A 330 -11.00 -2.45 -4.20
N ASP A 331 -11.74 -2.84 -3.17
CA ASP A 331 -12.73 -3.92 -3.24
C ASP A 331 -13.89 -3.54 -4.18
N PHE A 332 -14.38 -2.30 -4.10
CA PHE A 332 -15.41 -1.81 -5.01
C PHE A 332 -14.94 -1.83 -6.47
N ARG A 333 -13.70 -1.42 -6.74
CA ARG A 333 -13.10 -1.50 -8.08
C ARG A 333 -13.02 -2.94 -8.58
N ASP A 334 -12.61 -3.88 -7.74
CA ASP A 334 -12.50 -5.30 -8.11
C ASP A 334 -13.89 -5.89 -8.39
N GLN A 335 -14.92 -5.52 -7.63
CA GLN A 335 -16.31 -5.90 -7.91
C GLN A 335 -16.82 -5.35 -9.25
N LEU A 336 -16.50 -4.10 -9.59
CA LEU A 336 -16.83 -3.51 -10.89
C LEU A 336 -16.11 -4.25 -12.03
N ALA A 337 -14.84 -4.58 -11.85
CA ALA A 337 -14.06 -5.32 -12.84
C ALA A 337 -14.65 -6.72 -13.09
N LEU A 338 -15.06 -7.41 -12.02
CA LEU A 338 -15.72 -8.70 -12.14
C LEU A 338 -17.09 -8.58 -12.78
N PHE A 339 -17.88 -7.57 -12.43
CA PHE A 339 -19.16 -7.30 -13.08
C PHE A 339 -18.96 -7.07 -14.58
N TYR A 340 -17.98 -6.26 -14.97
CA TYR A 340 -17.63 -6.07 -16.37
C TYR A 340 -17.32 -7.40 -17.06
N LEU A 341 -16.41 -8.21 -16.50
CA LEU A 341 -16.05 -9.51 -17.02
C LEU A 341 -17.26 -10.46 -17.13
N THR A 342 -18.12 -10.48 -16.12
CA THR A 342 -19.20 -11.47 -16.05
C THR A 342 -20.48 -11.02 -16.73
N HIS A 343 -20.74 -9.73 -16.91
CA HIS A 343 -22.05 -9.25 -17.36
C HIS A 343 -22.00 -8.46 -18.66
N LEU A 344 -20.91 -7.75 -18.92
CA LEU A 344 -20.81 -6.82 -20.04
C LEU A 344 -19.88 -7.30 -21.14
N ARG A 345 -18.80 -7.98 -20.75
CA ARG A 345 -17.73 -8.35 -21.67
C ARG A 345 -18.19 -9.42 -22.65
N LYS A 346 -17.89 -9.18 -23.93
CA LYS A 346 -17.98 -10.17 -24.99
C LYS A 346 -16.67 -10.95 -25.04
N TYR A 347 -16.78 -12.26 -25.10
CA TYR A 347 -15.64 -13.17 -25.21
C TYR A 347 -15.58 -13.72 -26.63
N GLU A 348 -14.38 -13.77 -27.19
CA GLU A 348 -14.16 -14.36 -28.51
C GLU A 348 -14.33 -15.88 -28.49
N TYR A 349 -14.11 -16.50 -27.33
CA TYR A 349 -14.18 -17.95 -27.15
C TYR A 349 -14.99 -18.35 -25.91
N GLU A 350 -15.75 -19.43 -26.03
CA GLU A 350 -16.26 -20.18 -24.88
C GLU A 350 -15.27 -21.28 -24.55
N LEU A 351 -14.81 -21.35 -23.31
CA LEU A 351 -13.80 -22.35 -22.91
C LEU A 351 -14.26 -23.78 -23.20
N ASP A 352 -15.55 -24.08 -23.08
CA ASP A 352 -16.10 -25.43 -23.36
C ASP A 352 -15.98 -25.84 -24.84
N ASN A 353 -15.89 -24.87 -25.75
CA ASN A 353 -15.75 -25.11 -27.18
C ASN A 353 -14.27 -25.20 -27.61
N ILE A 354 -13.33 -24.91 -26.71
CA ILE A 354 -11.89 -25.05 -26.98
C ILE A 354 -11.48 -26.51 -26.77
N GLN A 355 -10.90 -27.12 -27.80
CA GLN A 355 -10.46 -28.50 -27.73
C GLN A 355 -9.06 -28.60 -27.10
N GLY A 356 -8.89 -29.57 -26.19
CA GLY A 356 -7.57 -30.00 -25.70
C GLY A 356 -7.19 -29.50 -24.30
N TRP A 357 -7.83 -28.48 -23.74
CA TRP A 357 -7.41 -27.94 -22.44
C TRP A 357 -7.81 -28.79 -21.23
N THR A 358 -8.78 -29.69 -21.38
CA THR A 358 -9.17 -30.67 -20.34
C THR A 358 -8.24 -31.88 -20.29
N ASN A 359 -7.35 -32.04 -21.28
CA ASN A 359 -6.40 -33.15 -21.35
C ASN A 359 -5.07 -32.76 -20.69
N THR A 360 -4.70 -33.46 -19.62
CA THR A 360 -3.46 -33.20 -18.86
C THR A 360 -2.20 -33.40 -19.70
N ARG A 361 -2.24 -34.20 -20.78
CA ARG A 361 -1.11 -34.38 -21.70
C ARG A 361 -0.81 -33.13 -22.54
N ASN A 362 -1.77 -32.22 -22.66
CA ASN A 362 -1.60 -30.97 -23.40
C ASN A 362 -1.07 -29.83 -22.53
N ARG A 363 -0.79 -30.07 -21.24
CA ARG A 363 -0.23 -29.08 -20.34
C ARG A 363 1.21 -28.75 -20.77
N LEU A 364 1.45 -27.50 -21.11
CA LEU A 364 2.77 -26.98 -21.49
C LEU A 364 3.56 -26.49 -20.27
N GLY A 365 2.88 -25.97 -19.25
CA GLY A 365 3.52 -25.48 -18.03
C GLY A 365 2.57 -24.71 -17.11
N GLY A 366 3.14 -24.06 -16.08
CA GLY A 366 2.41 -23.18 -15.16
C GLY A 366 3.18 -21.88 -14.95
N GLY A 367 2.47 -20.75 -15.01
CA GLY A 367 3.01 -19.41 -14.77
C GLY A 367 2.37 -18.74 -13.55
N ALA A 368 2.71 -17.47 -13.33
CA ALA A 368 2.23 -16.70 -12.17
C ALA A 368 0.69 -16.53 -12.11
N PHE A 369 0.01 -16.63 -13.26
CA PHE A 369 -1.45 -16.42 -13.37
C PHE A 369 -2.26 -17.71 -13.58
N GLY A 370 -1.60 -18.84 -13.82
CA GLY A 370 -2.30 -20.10 -14.08
C GLY A 370 -1.56 -21.05 -15.01
N GLU A 371 -2.26 -22.11 -15.41
CA GLU A 371 -1.71 -23.20 -16.23
C GLU A 371 -1.86 -22.91 -17.72
N VAL A 372 -0.88 -23.35 -18.51
CA VAL A 372 -0.85 -23.16 -19.97
C VAL A 372 -1.07 -24.50 -20.65
N PHE A 373 -2.02 -24.54 -21.60
CA PHE A 373 -2.37 -25.74 -22.36
C PHE A 373 -2.21 -25.50 -23.86
N LYS A 374 -1.77 -26.54 -24.58
CA LYS A 374 -1.87 -26.62 -26.03
C LYS A 374 -3.32 -26.93 -26.42
N VAL A 375 -3.91 -26.09 -27.27
CA VAL A 375 -5.31 -26.20 -27.67
C VAL A 375 -5.48 -26.01 -29.17
N GLN A 376 -6.68 -26.33 -29.67
CA GLN A 376 -7.12 -25.94 -31.00
C GLN A 376 -8.30 -24.98 -30.91
N VAL A 377 -8.22 -23.89 -31.66
CA VAL A 377 -9.25 -22.84 -31.70
C VAL A 377 -9.55 -22.45 -33.14
N LEU A 378 -10.78 -22.00 -33.40
CA LEU A 378 -11.14 -21.39 -34.68
C LEU A 378 -10.67 -19.92 -34.67
N TYR A 379 -9.66 -19.59 -35.47
CA TYR A 379 -9.13 -18.23 -35.58
C TYR A 379 -9.19 -17.78 -37.05
N LYS A 380 -9.84 -16.63 -37.31
CA LYS A 380 -10.05 -16.08 -38.66
C LYS A 380 -10.62 -17.11 -39.68
N GLY A 381 -11.49 -18.01 -39.21
CA GLY A 381 -12.13 -19.05 -40.04
C GLY A 381 -11.33 -20.35 -40.21
N THR A 382 -10.13 -20.46 -39.64
CA THR A 382 -9.26 -21.64 -39.75
C THR A 382 -8.98 -22.26 -38.38
N MET A 383 -9.01 -23.59 -38.29
CA MET A 383 -8.60 -24.31 -37.09
C MET A 383 -7.09 -24.17 -36.89
N THR A 384 -6.70 -23.51 -35.80
CA THR A 384 -5.32 -23.11 -35.52
C THR A 384 -4.88 -23.69 -34.18
N GLN A 385 -3.64 -24.17 -34.09
CA GLN A 385 -3.03 -24.55 -32.81
C GLN A 385 -2.69 -23.28 -32.02
N ALA A 386 -3.07 -23.26 -30.74
CA ALA A 386 -2.90 -22.10 -29.87
C ALA A 386 -2.42 -22.54 -28.49
N ALA A 387 -1.89 -21.57 -27.74
CA ALA A 387 -1.66 -21.69 -26.31
C ALA A 387 -2.83 -21.05 -25.57
N LEU A 388 -3.31 -21.71 -24.52
CA LEU A 388 -4.37 -21.23 -23.65
C LEU A 388 -3.85 -21.15 -22.22
N LYS A 389 -3.69 -19.93 -21.70
CA LYS A 389 -3.32 -19.66 -20.30
C LYS A 389 -4.59 -19.47 -19.47
N ILE A 390 -4.91 -20.40 -18.58
CA ILE A 390 -6.18 -20.42 -17.81
C ILE A 390 -5.94 -20.04 -16.36
N GLY A 391 -6.69 -19.03 -15.88
CA GLY A 391 -6.85 -18.72 -14.46
C GLY A 391 -8.23 -19.14 -13.94
N VAL A 392 -8.29 -19.63 -12.69
CA VAL A 392 -9.53 -19.97 -11.99
C VAL A 392 -9.79 -18.95 -10.88
N TYR A 393 -10.97 -18.33 -10.92
CA TYR A 393 -11.36 -17.26 -10.01
C TYR A 393 -12.61 -17.68 -9.23
N PRO A 394 -12.46 -18.26 -8.03
CA PRO A 394 -13.62 -18.65 -7.22
C PRO A 394 -14.42 -17.41 -6.78
N TYR A 395 -15.75 -17.42 -6.93
CA TYR A 395 -16.64 -16.32 -6.53
C TYR A 395 -16.60 -16.08 -5.01
N ASP A 396 -16.36 -17.13 -4.23
CA ASP A 396 -16.40 -17.12 -2.76
C ASP A 396 -15.18 -16.42 -2.12
N VAL A 397 -14.15 -16.09 -2.90
CA VAL A 397 -12.90 -15.45 -2.43
C VAL A 397 -12.85 -13.95 -2.76
N ILE A 398 -13.82 -13.48 -3.54
CA ILE A 398 -13.86 -12.15 -4.14
C ILE A 398 -14.32 -11.04 -3.17
N PRO A 399 -15.10 -11.30 -2.09
CA PRO A 399 -15.39 -10.25 -1.12
C PRO A 399 -14.35 -10.12 0.00
N LEU A 400 -13.25 -10.89 -0.01
CA LEU A 400 -12.26 -10.83 1.08
C LEU A 400 -11.11 -9.86 0.75
N PRO A 401 -10.74 -8.99 1.70
CA PRO A 401 -9.73 -7.96 1.49
C PRO A 401 -8.36 -8.60 1.27
N LEU A 402 -7.65 -8.14 0.22
CA LEU A 402 -6.23 -8.41 -0.04
C LEU A 402 -5.76 -9.86 0.18
N THR A 403 -6.50 -10.87 -0.27
CA THR A 403 -5.90 -12.21 -0.40
C THR A 403 -5.04 -12.28 -1.68
N LYS A 404 -4.06 -13.19 -1.70
CA LYS A 404 -3.23 -13.45 -2.89
C LYS A 404 -4.05 -13.75 -4.15
N GLU A 405 -5.29 -14.22 -4.01
CA GLU A 405 -6.17 -14.53 -5.14
C GLU A 405 -6.63 -13.27 -5.92
N ASN A 406 -6.85 -12.12 -5.26
CA ASN A 406 -7.27 -10.88 -5.94
C ASN A 406 -6.16 -10.31 -6.83
N ALA A 407 -4.90 -10.53 -6.49
CA ALA A 407 -3.76 -10.12 -7.32
C ALA A 407 -3.75 -10.86 -8.67
N ILE A 408 -4.17 -12.12 -8.71
CA ILE A 408 -4.20 -12.92 -9.94
C ILE A 408 -5.19 -12.32 -10.95
N LEU A 409 -6.39 -11.91 -10.49
CA LEU A 409 -7.41 -11.32 -11.35
C LEU A 409 -6.94 -9.98 -11.93
N ARG A 410 -6.30 -9.15 -11.10
CA ARG A 410 -5.73 -7.87 -11.54
C ARG A 410 -4.66 -8.06 -12.60
N ASN A 411 -3.79 -9.03 -12.40
CA ASN A 411 -2.73 -9.31 -13.36
C ASN A 411 -3.29 -9.84 -14.68
N PHE A 412 -4.30 -10.71 -14.64
CA PHE A 412 -5.01 -11.16 -15.85
C PHE A 412 -5.62 -9.99 -16.63
N LEU A 413 -6.36 -9.11 -15.94
CA LEU A 413 -6.98 -7.95 -16.57
C LEU A 413 -5.95 -7.01 -17.19
N THR A 414 -4.83 -6.81 -16.51
CA THR A 414 -3.72 -5.98 -17.00
C THR A 414 -3.05 -6.61 -18.22
N GLU A 415 -2.76 -7.91 -18.17
CA GLU A 415 -2.18 -8.65 -19.30
C GLU A 415 -3.11 -8.62 -20.52
N GLU A 416 -4.40 -8.86 -20.33
CA GLU A 416 -5.36 -8.82 -21.42
C GLU A 416 -5.48 -7.43 -22.05
N ASP A 417 -5.56 -6.36 -21.25
CA ASP A 417 -5.66 -4.99 -21.75
C ASP A 417 -4.41 -4.60 -22.55
N ASN A 418 -3.23 -4.98 -22.06
CA ASN A 418 -1.96 -4.77 -22.78
C ASN A 418 -1.92 -5.56 -24.09
N LEU A 419 -2.31 -6.84 -24.10
CA LEU A 419 -2.37 -7.67 -25.31
C LEU A 419 -3.36 -7.11 -26.35
N ARG A 420 -4.50 -6.56 -25.91
CA ARG A 420 -5.48 -5.90 -26.79
C ARG A 420 -4.93 -4.62 -27.40
N LYS A 421 -4.28 -3.77 -26.59
CA LYS A 421 -3.64 -2.53 -27.08
C LYS A 421 -2.51 -2.79 -28.06
N LEU A 422 -1.68 -3.81 -27.80
CA LEU A 422 -0.60 -4.21 -28.72
C LEU A 422 -1.13 -4.86 -30.00
N LYS A 423 -2.37 -5.37 -30.01
CA LYS A 423 -3.04 -5.88 -31.20
C LYS A 423 -3.61 -4.77 -32.09
N GLU A 424 -3.95 -3.61 -31.52
CA GLU A 424 -4.51 -2.48 -32.27
C GLU A 424 -3.39 -1.59 -32.85
N PRO A 425 -3.45 -1.20 -34.13
CA PRO A 425 -2.38 -0.41 -34.75
C PRO A 425 -2.32 1.00 -34.16
N MET A 426 -1.13 1.38 -33.67
CA MET A 426 -0.86 2.72 -33.13
C MET A 426 -0.83 3.82 -34.20
N ASP A 427 -0.64 3.49 -35.48
CA ASP A 427 -0.69 4.46 -36.60
C ASP A 427 -1.05 3.79 -37.93
N THR A 428 -1.87 4.47 -38.74
CA THR A 428 -2.39 4.00 -40.05
C THR A 428 -1.43 4.14 -41.23
N SER A 429 -0.12 4.35 -41.02
CA SER A 429 0.77 4.85 -42.09
C SER A 429 2.06 4.08 -42.40
N SER A 430 2.24 2.82 -41.95
CA SER A 430 3.35 2.00 -42.48
C SER A 430 3.19 0.50 -42.26
N ASP A 431 3.54 -0.25 -43.29
CA ASP A 431 3.69 -1.71 -43.44
C ASP A 431 3.25 -2.60 -42.24
N GLN A 432 1.96 -2.95 -42.25
CA GLN A 432 1.22 -3.71 -41.25
C GLN A 432 1.77 -5.13 -40.99
N ARG A 433 2.69 -5.63 -41.82
CA ARG A 433 3.23 -7.00 -41.75
C ARG A 433 4.48 -7.13 -40.88
N ILE A 434 5.24 -6.05 -40.67
CA ILE A 434 6.53 -6.11 -39.95
C ILE A 434 6.32 -5.88 -38.44
N HIS A 435 5.26 -5.18 -38.03
CA HIS A 435 5.07 -4.73 -36.66
C HIS A 435 4.76 -5.81 -35.61
N ASN A 436 4.43 -7.05 -36.00
CA ASN A 436 4.01 -8.10 -35.05
C ASN A 436 4.80 -9.42 -35.18
N GLN A 437 5.97 -9.42 -35.83
CA GLN A 437 6.74 -10.66 -35.97
C GLN A 437 7.32 -11.16 -34.63
N HIS A 438 7.68 -10.25 -33.72
CA HIS A 438 8.40 -10.57 -32.48
C HIS A 438 7.60 -10.37 -31.19
N ILE A 439 6.28 -10.15 -31.29
CA ILE A 439 5.35 -10.15 -30.17
C ILE A 439 4.42 -11.36 -30.33
N VAL A 440 4.10 -12.06 -29.25
CA VAL A 440 3.17 -13.20 -29.30
C VAL A 440 1.79 -12.75 -29.81
N GLU A 441 1.26 -13.38 -30.86
CA GLU A 441 -0.04 -12.96 -31.40
C GLU A 441 -1.18 -13.32 -30.43
N TYR A 442 -2.04 -12.35 -30.14
CA TYR A 442 -3.18 -12.53 -29.26
C TYR A 442 -4.47 -12.82 -30.05
N TYR A 443 -5.02 -14.02 -29.89
CA TYR A 443 -6.20 -14.48 -30.62
C TYR A 443 -7.50 -14.00 -29.97
N GLY A 444 -7.58 -14.01 -28.64
CA GLY A 444 -8.73 -13.51 -27.90
C GLY A 444 -8.81 -14.04 -26.47
N THR A 445 -9.92 -13.74 -25.78
CA THR A 445 -10.19 -14.23 -24.42
C THR A 445 -11.28 -15.27 -24.42
N ALA A 446 -11.04 -16.32 -23.64
CA ALA A 446 -11.98 -17.40 -23.37
C ALA A 446 -12.58 -17.27 -21.97
N CYS A 447 -13.86 -17.63 -21.84
CA CYS A 447 -14.55 -17.63 -20.55
C CYS A 447 -15.39 -18.90 -20.36
N LYS A 448 -15.47 -19.39 -19.12
CA LYS A 448 -16.46 -20.37 -18.65
C LYS A 448 -16.92 -20.00 -17.25
N ARG A 449 -18.24 -19.95 -17.08
CA ARG A 449 -18.88 -19.78 -15.77
C ARG A 449 -18.97 -21.13 -15.09
N VAL A 450 -18.51 -21.23 -13.85
CA VAL A 450 -18.68 -22.41 -13.01
C VAL A 450 -19.50 -22.05 -11.76
N PRO A 451 -20.18 -23.00 -11.10
CA PRO A 451 -21.12 -22.69 -10.02
C PRO A 451 -20.56 -21.87 -8.85
N ARG A 452 -19.25 -21.94 -8.60
CA ARG A 452 -18.53 -21.17 -7.56
C ARG A 452 -17.36 -20.37 -8.10
N GLY A 453 -17.36 -19.98 -9.37
CA GLY A 453 -16.29 -19.15 -9.92
C GLY A 453 -16.37 -18.86 -11.41
N LEU A 454 -15.35 -18.17 -11.89
CA LEU A 454 -15.12 -17.85 -13.28
C LEU A 454 -13.79 -18.49 -13.72
N LYS A 455 -13.79 -19.19 -14.84
CA LYS A 455 -12.55 -19.57 -15.52
C LYS A 455 -12.34 -18.61 -16.67
N LEU A 456 -11.22 -17.90 -16.66
CA LEU A 456 -10.83 -17.01 -17.75
C LEU A 456 -9.55 -17.54 -18.38
N GLY A 457 -9.46 -17.42 -19.70
CA GLY A 457 -8.32 -17.89 -20.47
C GLY A 457 -7.86 -16.86 -21.48
N LEU A 458 -6.54 -16.67 -21.61
CA LEU A 458 -5.94 -15.94 -22.72
C LEU A 458 -5.55 -16.93 -23.80
N VAL A 459 -6.02 -16.70 -25.02
CA VAL A 459 -5.68 -17.51 -26.20
C VAL A 459 -4.65 -16.75 -27.03
N THR A 460 -3.48 -17.34 -27.20
CA THR A 460 -2.36 -16.77 -27.95
C THR A 460 -1.77 -17.75 -28.95
N GLU A 461 -0.90 -17.26 -29.82
CA GLU A 461 -0.03 -18.06 -30.67
C GLU A 461 0.70 -19.14 -29.85
N LEU A 462 0.75 -20.36 -30.40
CA LEU A 462 1.50 -21.46 -29.80
C LEU A 462 2.97 -21.38 -30.23
N CYS A 463 3.86 -21.25 -29.26
CA CYS A 463 5.31 -21.38 -29.46
C CYS A 463 5.79 -22.78 -29.06
N GLU A 464 6.92 -23.24 -29.59
CA GLU A 464 7.46 -24.58 -29.32
C GLU A 464 8.08 -24.67 -27.93
N GLY A 465 8.72 -23.60 -27.48
CA GLY A 465 9.35 -23.51 -26.16
C GLY A 465 9.72 -22.08 -25.80
N THR A 466 10.51 -21.95 -24.74
CA THR A 466 11.08 -20.68 -24.30
C THR A 466 12.50 -20.49 -24.85
N LEU A 467 12.99 -19.27 -24.82
CA LEU A 467 14.39 -18.99 -25.16
C LEU A 467 15.34 -19.66 -24.16
N ALA A 468 14.90 -19.86 -22.90
CA ALA A 468 15.65 -20.63 -21.93
C ALA A 468 15.87 -22.09 -22.38
N ASP A 469 14.86 -22.73 -22.97
CA ASP A 469 14.95 -24.12 -23.46
C ASP A 469 15.95 -24.27 -24.62
N ARG A 470 16.08 -23.21 -25.44
CA ARG A 470 17.01 -23.16 -26.57
C ARG A 470 18.45 -22.84 -26.16
N ILE A 471 18.64 -22.10 -25.07
CA ILE A 471 19.95 -21.55 -24.69
C ILE A 471 20.57 -22.27 -23.50
N ILE A 472 19.81 -22.56 -22.45
CA ILE A 472 20.35 -23.04 -21.18
C ILE A 472 20.68 -24.51 -21.28
N GLY A 473 21.93 -24.86 -21.00
CA GLY A 473 22.43 -26.23 -21.09
C GLY A 473 22.65 -26.76 -22.52
N GLN A 474 22.34 -25.98 -23.56
CA GLN A 474 22.46 -26.35 -24.97
C GLN A 474 23.83 -25.93 -25.53
N ARG A 475 24.88 -26.70 -25.22
CA ARG A 475 26.27 -26.36 -25.56
C ARG A 475 26.50 -26.00 -27.04
N ASP A 476 25.81 -26.66 -27.97
CA ASP A 476 25.93 -26.41 -29.41
C ASP A 476 25.47 -24.99 -29.80
N HIS A 477 24.62 -24.35 -29.00
CA HIS A 477 24.11 -23.02 -29.26
C HIS A 477 24.93 -21.92 -28.56
N ASN A 478 25.83 -22.27 -27.65
CA ASN A 478 26.54 -21.33 -26.80
C ASN A 478 28.01 -21.19 -27.23
N PRO A 479 28.48 -20.00 -27.65
CA PRO A 479 29.85 -19.81 -28.14
C PRO A 479 30.92 -20.12 -27.10
N ALA A 480 30.60 -19.99 -25.82
CA ALA A 480 31.55 -20.13 -24.71
C ALA A 480 32.22 -21.52 -24.63
N TRP A 481 31.62 -22.56 -25.21
CA TRP A 481 32.07 -23.95 -25.03
C TRP A 481 32.92 -24.51 -26.18
N TRP A 482 33.15 -23.73 -27.23
CA TRP A 482 33.81 -24.19 -28.47
C TRP A 482 35.21 -23.61 -28.69
N GLY A 483 35.95 -23.29 -27.62
CA GLY A 483 37.28 -22.67 -27.75
C GLY A 483 38.35 -23.48 -28.48
N SER A 484 38.15 -24.79 -28.63
CA SER A 484 39.01 -25.67 -29.42
C SER A 484 38.56 -25.87 -30.86
N ASP A 485 37.36 -25.38 -31.23
CA ASP A 485 36.72 -25.60 -32.53
C ASP A 485 36.12 -24.29 -33.06
N PRO A 486 36.90 -23.50 -33.83
CA PRO A 486 36.48 -22.20 -34.31
C PRO A 486 35.23 -22.22 -35.21
N GLU A 487 35.02 -23.29 -35.98
CA GLU A 487 33.85 -23.40 -36.87
C GLU A 487 32.57 -23.56 -36.05
N LYS A 488 32.58 -24.43 -35.04
CA LYS A 488 31.45 -24.58 -34.12
C LYS A 488 31.21 -23.33 -33.28
N GLN A 489 32.29 -22.66 -32.86
CA GLN A 489 32.17 -21.40 -32.14
C GLN A 489 31.48 -20.32 -33.00
N ALA A 490 31.86 -20.18 -34.26
CA ALA A 490 31.26 -19.22 -35.19
C ALA A 490 29.79 -19.56 -35.50
N ALA A 491 29.46 -20.86 -35.66
CA ALA A 491 28.09 -21.32 -35.84
C ALA A 491 27.21 -21.03 -34.62
N ALA A 492 27.67 -21.39 -33.42
CA ALA A 492 26.99 -21.10 -32.15
C ALA A 492 26.80 -19.59 -31.94
N PHE A 493 27.80 -18.79 -32.31
CA PHE A 493 27.70 -17.33 -32.23
C PHE A 493 26.65 -16.79 -33.18
N SER A 494 26.66 -17.22 -34.44
CA SER A 494 25.69 -16.78 -35.44
C SER A 494 24.26 -17.10 -34.99
N TYR A 495 24.04 -18.29 -34.43
CA TYR A 495 22.75 -18.69 -33.87
C TYR A 495 22.32 -17.79 -32.69
N THR A 496 23.19 -17.65 -31.68
CA THR A 496 22.92 -16.81 -30.50
C THR A 496 22.71 -15.34 -30.87
N GLN A 497 23.52 -14.81 -31.79
CA GLN A 497 23.41 -13.45 -32.30
C GLN A 497 22.07 -13.24 -32.99
N ASN A 498 21.63 -14.15 -33.85
CA ASN A 498 20.34 -14.06 -34.54
C ASN A 498 19.17 -13.98 -33.54
N LEU A 499 19.17 -14.81 -32.49
CA LEU A 499 18.14 -14.76 -31.45
C LEU A 499 18.20 -13.44 -30.65
N ALA A 500 19.39 -12.93 -30.37
CA ALA A 500 19.57 -11.65 -29.67
C ALA A 500 19.10 -10.44 -30.49
N VAL A 501 19.31 -10.48 -31.81
CA VAL A 501 18.79 -9.48 -32.76
C VAL A 501 17.26 -9.46 -32.70
N GLN A 502 16.62 -10.62 -32.86
CA GLN A 502 15.15 -10.72 -32.82
C GLN A 502 14.57 -10.29 -31.46
N LEU A 503 15.24 -10.62 -30.36
CA LEU A 503 14.88 -10.13 -29.03
C LEU A 503 14.90 -8.59 -28.96
N CYS A 504 15.93 -7.96 -29.53
CA CYS A 504 16.03 -6.50 -29.56
C CYS A 504 14.97 -5.86 -30.46
N GLU A 505 14.63 -6.51 -31.59
CA GLU A 505 13.54 -6.08 -32.49
C GLU A 505 12.18 -6.13 -31.77
N GLY A 506 11.89 -7.21 -31.04
CA GLY A 506 10.70 -7.33 -30.21
C GLY A 506 10.63 -6.24 -29.12
N LEU A 507 11.73 -6.01 -28.40
CA LEU A 507 11.76 -5.02 -27.33
C LEU A 507 11.63 -3.59 -27.87
N LYS A 508 12.19 -3.34 -29.07
CA LYS A 508 12.03 -2.06 -29.77
C LYS A 508 10.57 -1.77 -30.07
N ILE A 509 9.77 -2.75 -30.53
CA ILE A 509 8.34 -2.57 -30.79
C ILE A 509 7.61 -2.08 -29.52
N ILE A 510 7.90 -2.69 -28.37
CA ILE A 510 7.30 -2.30 -27.08
C ILE A 510 7.72 -0.88 -26.69
N HIS A 511 9.02 -0.55 -26.82
CA HIS A 511 9.56 0.76 -26.45
C HIS A 511 9.04 1.87 -27.36
N ASP A 512 8.97 1.64 -28.67
CA ASP A 512 8.45 2.60 -29.64
C ASP A 512 6.95 2.88 -29.42
N ALA A 513 6.19 1.86 -28.99
CA ALA A 513 4.79 2.02 -28.56
C ALA A 513 4.62 2.77 -27.22
N GLY A 514 5.70 3.21 -26.57
CA GLY A 514 5.66 3.97 -25.31
C GLY A 514 5.50 3.10 -24.05
N TYR A 515 5.69 1.79 -24.17
CA TYR A 515 5.60 0.84 -23.07
C TYR A 515 6.98 0.35 -22.61
N MET A 516 7.01 -0.20 -21.40
CA MET A 516 8.12 -0.99 -20.86
C MET A 516 7.66 -2.43 -20.64
N HIS A 517 8.51 -3.43 -20.86
CA HIS A 517 8.18 -4.83 -20.65
C HIS A 517 8.09 -5.19 -19.16
N ARG A 518 9.09 -4.79 -18.35
CA ARG A 518 9.16 -4.89 -16.87
C ARG A 518 9.38 -6.29 -16.25
N ASP A 519 9.31 -7.38 -17.00
CA ASP A 519 9.74 -8.73 -16.54
C ASP A 519 10.48 -9.51 -17.63
N LEU A 520 11.52 -8.91 -18.20
CA LEU A 520 12.37 -9.58 -19.20
C LEU A 520 13.22 -10.67 -18.54
N LYS A 521 12.99 -11.92 -18.97
CA LYS A 521 13.75 -13.12 -18.58
C LYS A 521 13.62 -14.18 -19.67
N LEU A 522 14.61 -15.07 -19.80
CA LEU A 522 14.64 -16.08 -20.88
C LEU A 522 13.39 -16.98 -20.90
N ILE A 523 12.77 -17.24 -19.75
CA ILE A 523 11.54 -18.05 -19.65
C ILE A 523 10.27 -17.32 -20.12
N ASN A 524 10.27 -15.98 -20.16
CA ASN A 524 9.15 -15.17 -20.67
C ASN A 524 9.32 -14.79 -22.15
N ILE A 525 10.41 -15.22 -22.77
CA ILE A 525 10.66 -15.04 -24.20
C ILE A 525 10.38 -16.39 -24.85
N LEU A 526 9.43 -16.42 -25.77
CA LEU A 526 9.02 -17.64 -26.46
C LEU A 526 9.74 -17.78 -27.80
N VAL A 527 9.86 -19.02 -28.28
CA VAL A 527 10.48 -19.34 -29.56
C VAL A 527 9.56 -20.27 -30.35
N THR A 528 9.26 -19.92 -31.59
CA THR A 528 8.46 -20.75 -32.50
C THR A 528 9.28 -21.95 -33.01
N HIS A 529 8.64 -22.85 -33.77
CA HIS A 529 9.36 -23.95 -34.42
C HIS A 529 10.42 -23.51 -35.45
N ASP A 530 10.22 -22.36 -36.09
CA ASP A 530 11.17 -21.79 -37.06
C ASP A 530 12.23 -20.89 -36.39
N ASP A 531 12.47 -21.04 -35.09
CA ASP A 531 13.40 -20.21 -34.30
C ASP A 531 13.14 -18.69 -34.35
N VAL A 532 11.86 -18.31 -34.51
CA VAL A 532 11.41 -16.93 -34.37
C VAL A 532 11.17 -16.60 -32.89
N VAL A 533 11.82 -15.54 -32.41
CA VAL A 533 11.67 -15.04 -31.03
C VAL A 533 10.41 -14.19 -30.91
N LYS A 534 9.61 -14.48 -29.87
CA LYS A 534 8.33 -13.84 -29.55
C LYS A 534 8.33 -13.39 -28.08
N LEU A 535 8.20 -12.09 -27.83
CA LEU A 535 8.00 -11.58 -26.47
C LEU A 535 6.59 -11.91 -25.97
N ALA A 536 6.49 -12.44 -24.75
CA ALA A 536 5.25 -12.82 -24.08
C ALA A 536 5.19 -12.24 -22.65
N ASP A 537 4.07 -12.47 -21.95
CA ASP A 537 3.87 -12.06 -20.55
C ASP A 537 3.98 -10.54 -20.30
N VAL A 538 3.38 -9.76 -21.21
CA VAL A 538 3.26 -8.28 -21.11
C VAL A 538 2.34 -7.81 -19.97
N GLY A 539 1.92 -8.69 -19.06
CA GLY A 539 1.06 -8.37 -17.90
C GLY A 539 1.70 -7.41 -16.90
N GLN A 540 3.02 -7.29 -16.91
CA GLN A 540 3.73 -6.28 -16.14
C GLN A 540 3.98 -4.98 -16.93
N SER A 541 3.63 -4.92 -18.22
CA SER A 541 3.94 -3.76 -19.04
C SER A 541 3.12 -2.52 -18.64
N LYS A 542 3.76 -1.34 -18.63
CA LYS A 542 3.13 -0.05 -18.28
C LYS A 542 3.62 1.05 -19.22
N ALA A 543 2.76 2.05 -19.44
CA ALA A 543 3.12 3.26 -20.16
C ALA A 543 4.22 4.03 -19.43
N GLU A 544 5.08 4.70 -20.18
CA GLU A 544 6.29 5.40 -19.72
C GLU A 544 6.03 6.56 -18.72
N VAL A 545 4.78 7.04 -18.58
CA VAL A 545 4.42 8.20 -17.74
C VAL A 545 4.61 7.89 -16.24
N LYS A 546 5.85 8.06 -15.76
CA LYS A 546 6.30 8.03 -14.35
C LYS A 546 5.73 6.87 -13.53
N VAL A 547 6.22 5.66 -13.80
CA VAL A 547 5.93 4.50 -12.96
C VAL A 547 6.45 4.75 -11.54
N THR A 548 5.53 4.82 -10.57
CA THR A 548 5.84 5.03 -9.15
C THR A 548 6.35 3.75 -8.51
N GLY A 549 7.64 3.70 -8.18
CA GLY A 549 8.31 2.90 -7.11
C GLY A 549 7.90 1.44 -6.84
N THR A 550 7.10 0.79 -7.68
CA THR A 550 6.61 -0.55 -7.42
C THR A 550 7.69 -1.56 -7.81
N ILE A 551 8.19 -2.32 -6.84
CA ILE A 551 9.08 -3.46 -7.09
C ILE A 551 8.29 -4.52 -7.88
N THR A 552 8.62 -4.67 -9.16
CA THR A 552 8.06 -5.69 -10.04
C THR A 552 9.17 -6.30 -10.87
N GLY A 553 9.10 -7.60 -11.13
CA GLY A 553 10.11 -8.35 -11.86
C GLY A 553 10.78 -9.42 -10.99
N THR A 554 11.49 -10.33 -11.64
CA THR A 554 12.24 -11.39 -10.93
C THR A 554 13.54 -10.80 -10.35
N PRO A 555 13.78 -10.79 -9.02
CA PRO A 555 14.81 -9.96 -8.37
C PRO A 555 16.22 -10.01 -8.99
N LEU A 556 16.58 -11.14 -9.62
CA LEU A 556 17.88 -11.33 -10.29
C LEU A 556 18.07 -10.49 -11.57
N TYR A 557 16.99 -10.04 -12.18
CA TYR A 557 16.98 -9.31 -13.47
C TYR A 557 16.65 -7.82 -13.32
N VAL A 558 16.32 -7.39 -12.09
CA VAL A 558 15.78 -6.07 -11.78
C VAL A 558 16.91 -5.04 -11.69
N ALA A 559 16.71 -3.88 -12.31
CA ALA A 559 17.66 -2.77 -12.28
C ALA A 559 17.79 -2.14 -10.87
N PRO A 560 18.95 -1.54 -10.52
CA PRO A 560 19.19 -1.01 -9.18
C PRO A 560 18.17 0.05 -8.74
N GLU A 561 17.75 0.93 -9.66
CA GLU A 561 16.76 1.98 -9.41
C GLU A 561 15.35 1.42 -9.12
N VAL A 562 15.03 0.24 -9.68
CA VAL A 562 13.75 -0.43 -9.42
C VAL A 562 13.76 -1.09 -8.04
N LEU A 563 14.89 -1.69 -7.63
CA LEU A 563 15.08 -2.22 -6.27
C LEU A 563 15.04 -1.12 -5.20
N ALA A 564 15.49 0.08 -5.55
CA ALA A 564 15.46 1.25 -4.68
C ALA A 564 14.09 1.97 -4.68
N GLU A 565 13.05 1.40 -5.30
CA GLU A 565 11.70 1.95 -5.39
C GLU A 565 11.66 3.38 -5.98
N GLN A 566 12.63 3.71 -6.84
CA GLN A 566 12.71 5.02 -7.50
C GLN A 566 11.81 5.03 -8.75
N MET A 567 11.61 6.22 -9.34
CA MET A 567 11.00 6.30 -10.67
C MET A 567 11.97 5.75 -11.70
N TYR A 568 11.48 4.89 -12.59
CA TYR A 568 12.27 4.26 -13.64
C TYR A 568 11.61 4.38 -15.02
N ASN A 569 12.38 4.13 -16.08
CA ASN A 569 11.95 4.20 -17.47
C ASN A 569 12.46 2.97 -18.26
N LYS A 570 12.35 3.00 -19.60
CA LYS A 570 12.75 1.93 -20.53
C LYS A 570 14.18 1.41 -20.34
N SER A 571 15.07 2.21 -19.75
CA SER A 571 16.43 1.81 -19.38
C SER A 571 16.49 0.63 -18.41
N ALA A 572 15.42 0.37 -17.64
CA ALA A 572 15.31 -0.79 -16.78
C ALA A 572 15.24 -2.10 -17.59
N ASP A 573 14.51 -2.11 -18.71
CA ASP A 573 14.48 -3.25 -19.63
C ASP A 573 15.85 -3.47 -20.29
N ILE A 574 16.59 -2.39 -20.59
CA ILE A 574 17.96 -2.48 -21.13
C ILE A 574 18.91 -3.14 -20.13
N TYR A 575 18.76 -2.85 -18.85
CA TYR A 575 19.54 -3.52 -17.81
C TYR A 575 19.25 -5.02 -17.78
N SER A 576 17.97 -5.41 -17.82
CA SER A 576 17.58 -6.82 -17.92
C SER A 576 18.12 -7.48 -19.20
N LEU A 577 18.08 -6.79 -20.34
CA LEU A 577 18.69 -7.26 -21.59
C LEU A 577 20.20 -7.54 -21.44
N GLY A 578 20.95 -6.69 -20.74
CA GLY A 578 22.37 -6.92 -20.45
C GLY A 578 22.63 -8.24 -19.73
N ILE A 579 21.74 -8.64 -18.82
CA ILE A 579 21.81 -9.94 -18.12
C ILE A 579 21.51 -11.07 -19.10
N LEU A 580 20.47 -10.93 -19.93
CA LEU A 580 20.10 -11.96 -20.91
C LEU A 580 21.19 -12.21 -21.95
N LEU A 581 21.83 -11.15 -22.47
CA LEU A 581 22.95 -11.28 -23.40
C LEU A 581 24.15 -12.05 -22.79
N TRP A 582 24.36 -11.91 -21.48
CA TRP A 582 25.35 -12.70 -20.76
C TRP A 582 24.91 -14.17 -20.65
N GLU A 583 23.65 -14.44 -20.25
CA GLU A 583 23.13 -15.81 -20.14
C GLU A 583 23.13 -16.54 -21.49
N MET A 584 22.82 -15.83 -22.58
CA MET A 584 22.83 -16.35 -23.95
C MET A 584 24.22 -16.80 -24.41
N TRP A 585 25.27 -16.05 -24.04
CA TRP A 585 26.65 -16.42 -24.39
C TRP A 585 27.09 -17.71 -23.70
N TYR A 586 26.78 -17.85 -22.41
CA TYR A 586 27.29 -18.95 -21.58
C TYR A 586 26.35 -20.17 -21.51
N GLY A 587 25.06 -20.01 -21.82
CA GLY A 587 24.06 -21.07 -21.65
C GLY A 587 23.80 -21.41 -20.19
N LYS A 588 24.02 -20.44 -19.31
CA LYS A 588 23.93 -20.56 -17.84
C LYS A 588 23.09 -19.44 -17.28
N THR A 589 22.29 -19.76 -16.27
CA THR A 589 21.44 -18.76 -15.60
C THR A 589 22.22 -18.03 -14.52
N ARG A 590 21.81 -16.80 -14.21
CA ARG A 590 22.35 -16.03 -13.08
C ARG A 590 22.20 -16.74 -11.74
N TYR A 591 21.14 -17.53 -11.57
CA TYR A 591 20.95 -18.35 -10.36
C TYR A 591 22.07 -19.40 -10.17
N GLN A 592 22.57 -19.99 -11.27
CA GLN A 592 23.68 -20.94 -11.20
C GLN A 592 24.99 -20.27 -10.77
N LEU A 593 25.23 -19.01 -11.16
CA LEU A 593 26.35 -18.22 -10.62
C LEU A 593 26.22 -18.00 -9.11
N ASP A 594 25.03 -17.62 -8.61
CA ASP A 594 24.82 -17.39 -7.18
C ASP A 594 25.15 -18.63 -6.34
N THR A 595 24.88 -19.82 -6.88
CA THR A 595 25.16 -21.10 -6.21
C THR A 595 26.61 -21.57 -6.36
N GLU A 596 27.24 -21.32 -7.52
CA GLU A 596 28.58 -21.83 -7.83
C GLU A 596 29.71 -20.85 -7.45
N ASP A 597 29.43 -19.54 -7.36
CA ASP A 597 30.39 -18.50 -6.97
C ASP A 597 29.76 -17.49 -5.98
N VAL A 598 29.51 -17.97 -4.75
CA VAL A 598 28.94 -17.20 -3.63
C VAL A 598 29.75 -15.93 -3.30
N ALA A 599 31.05 -15.94 -3.59
CA ALA A 599 31.93 -14.79 -3.37
C ALA A 599 31.59 -13.65 -4.35
N TYR A 600 31.35 -13.98 -5.62
CA TYR A 600 30.93 -13.01 -6.63
C TYR A 600 29.55 -12.41 -6.31
N ASP A 601 28.55 -13.22 -5.96
CA ASP A 601 27.21 -12.72 -5.60
C ASP A 601 27.28 -11.72 -4.42
N LYS A 602 28.07 -12.05 -3.39
CA LYS A 602 28.29 -11.15 -2.26
C LYS A 602 28.97 -9.83 -2.68
N GLN A 603 29.98 -9.91 -3.55
CA GLN A 603 30.69 -8.73 -4.06
C GLN A 603 29.76 -7.84 -4.89
N MET A 604 28.98 -8.43 -5.80
CA MET A 604 28.02 -7.71 -6.63
C MET A 604 26.92 -7.03 -5.80
N LYS A 605 26.37 -7.70 -4.78
CA LYS A 605 25.43 -7.08 -3.83
C LYS A 605 26.06 -5.92 -3.07
N THR A 606 27.36 -5.99 -2.81
CA THR A 606 28.14 -4.92 -2.18
C THR A 606 28.33 -3.76 -3.15
N ASP A 607 28.75 -4.03 -4.39
CA ASP A 607 28.94 -3.03 -5.44
C ASP A 607 27.63 -2.30 -5.76
N LEU A 608 26.50 -3.00 -5.80
CA LEU A 608 25.16 -2.42 -5.91
C LEU A 608 24.84 -1.44 -4.77
N LYS A 609 25.12 -1.83 -3.52
CA LYS A 609 24.89 -0.99 -2.34
C LYS A 609 25.83 0.22 -2.30
N GLU A 610 27.08 0.03 -2.70
CA GLU A 610 28.09 1.09 -2.79
C GLU A 610 27.90 1.98 -4.03
N GLY A 611 26.98 1.59 -4.92
CA GLY A 611 26.62 2.37 -6.07
C GLY A 611 27.65 2.34 -7.20
N LYS A 612 28.34 1.21 -7.38
CA LYS A 612 29.26 0.92 -8.48
C LYS A 612 28.54 0.23 -9.65
N ASP A 613 29.15 0.29 -10.83
CA ASP A 613 28.69 -0.45 -12.01
C ASP A 613 28.90 -1.95 -11.83
N ILE A 614 27.94 -2.75 -12.30
CA ILE A 614 28.06 -4.21 -12.25
C ILE A 614 28.90 -4.70 -13.43
N ARG A 615 29.88 -5.56 -13.13
CA ARG A 615 30.62 -6.32 -14.14
C ARG A 615 30.30 -7.79 -14.01
N MET A 616 29.58 -8.34 -15.00
CA MET A 616 29.32 -9.77 -15.07
C MET A 616 30.64 -10.54 -15.21
N PRO A 617 30.80 -11.70 -14.53
CA PRO A 617 32.05 -12.42 -14.51
C PRO A 617 32.19 -13.27 -15.78
N GLN A 618 33.41 -13.67 -16.10
CA GLN A 618 33.64 -14.75 -17.05
C GLN A 618 33.33 -16.09 -16.39
N TRP A 619 32.62 -16.97 -17.08
CA TRP A 619 32.43 -18.35 -16.60
C TRP A 619 33.74 -19.14 -16.69
N ARG A 620 34.20 -19.72 -15.57
CA ARG A 620 35.49 -20.41 -15.51
C ARG A 620 35.52 -21.60 -16.47
N GLY A 621 36.65 -21.77 -17.17
CA GLY A 621 36.84 -22.88 -18.12
C GLY A 621 36.09 -22.72 -19.45
N THR A 622 35.65 -21.51 -19.77
CA THR A 622 34.95 -21.20 -21.03
C THR A 622 35.60 -20.03 -21.77
N VAL A 623 35.29 -19.89 -23.06
CA VAL A 623 35.75 -18.79 -23.90
C VAL A 623 35.00 -17.50 -23.54
N PRO A 624 35.71 -16.37 -23.32
CA PRO A 624 35.07 -15.09 -23.06
C PRO A 624 34.28 -14.57 -24.28
N PRO A 625 33.27 -13.71 -24.08
CA PRO A 625 32.58 -13.03 -25.16
C PRO A 625 33.53 -12.16 -25.96
N ILE A 626 33.24 -12.00 -27.26
CA ILE A 626 33.97 -11.06 -28.09
C ILE A 626 33.93 -9.65 -27.46
N PRO A 627 34.96 -8.82 -27.66
CA PRO A 627 35.07 -7.53 -27.00
C PRO A 627 33.84 -6.63 -27.19
N GLU A 628 33.20 -6.67 -28.35
CA GLU A 628 32.01 -5.90 -28.69
C GLU A 628 30.79 -6.34 -27.86
N TRP A 629 30.61 -7.65 -27.70
CA TRP A 629 29.53 -8.26 -26.91
C TRP A 629 29.73 -7.98 -25.41
N THR A 630 30.96 -8.15 -24.92
CA THR A 630 31.33 -7.83 -23.53
C THR A 630 31.09 -6.35 -23.22
N ARG A 631 31.51 -5.44 -24.11
CA ARG A 631 31.27 -4.00 -23.95
C ARG A 631 29.77 -3.68 -23.90
N LEU A 632 28.97 -4.30 -24.77
CA LEU A 632 27.53 -4.07 -24.78
C LEU A 632 26.87 -4.53 -23.47
N ILE A 633 27.22 -5.72 -22.97
CA ILE A 633 26.74 -6.21 -21.67
C ILE A 633 27.05 -5.19 -20.56
N HIS A 634 28.29 -4.70 -20.48
CA HIS A 634 28.68 -3.74 -19.45
C HIS A 634 27.98 -2.37 -19.59
N ASP A 635 27.81 -1.87 -20.82
CA ASP A 635 27.10 -0.61 -21.06
C ASP A 635 25.61 -0.72 -20.66
N CYS A 636 24.98 -1.87 -20.90
CA CYS A 636 23.61 -2.14 -20.44
C CYS A 636 23.50 -2.22 -18.91
N LEU A 637 24.54 -2.67 -18.21
CA LEU A 637 24.56 -2.90 -16.76
C LEU A 637 25.08 -1.73 -15.93
N LYS A 638 25.28 -0.56 -16.55
CA LYS A 638 25.64 0.67 -15.84
C LYS A 638 24.60 1.03 -14.80
N LYS A 639 25.06 1.55 -13.66
CA LYS A 639 24.16 1.97 -12.59
C LYS A 639 23.30 3.15 -13.02
N ASP A 640 23.90 4.21 -13.58
CA ASP A 640 23.15 5.38 -14.05
C ASP A 640 22.30 4.96 -15.26
N PRO A 641 20.96 5.01 -15.17
CA PRO A 641 20.10 4.60 -16.27
C PRO A 641 20.26 5.46 -17.53
N LYS A 642 20.77 6.69 -17.41
CA LYS A 642 21.02 7.59 -18.55
C LYS A 642 22.25 7.23 -19.35
N GLU A 643 23.18 6.50 -18.76
CA GLU A 643 24.39 6.05 -19.44
C GLU A 643 24.21 4.74 -20.21
N ARG A 644 23.06 4.07 -20.02
CA ARG A 644 22.72 2.86 -20.73
C ARG A 644 22.34 3.18 -22.18
N PRO A 645 22.73 2.34 -23.16
CA PRO A 645 22.30 2.51 -24.54
C PRO A 645 20.77 2.37 -24.65
N ASN A 646 20.17 3.04 -25.63
CA ASN A 646 18.77 2.76 -25.97
C ASN A 646 18.65 1.47 -26.81
N ILE A 647 17.43 0.96 -26.96
CA ILE A 647 17.22 -0.31 -27.67
C ILE A 647 17.65 -0.27 -29.14
N GLN A 648 17.53 0.89 -29.81
CA GLN A 648 17.97 1.07 -31.19
C GLN A 648 19.50 0.91 -31.32
N GLU A 649 20.24 1.46 -30.36
CA GLU A 649 21.69 1.35 -30.29
C GLU A 649 22.13 -0.08 -29.96
N CYS A 650 21.44 -0.77 -29.04
CA CYS A 650 21.69 -2.18 -28.76
C CYS A 650 21.53 -3.05 -30.01
N LEU A 651 20.40 -2.90 -30.72
CA LEU A 651 20.10 -3.63 -31.95
C LEU A 651 21.20 -3.39 -33.00
N ARG A 652 21.52 -2.13 -33.28
CA ARG A 652 22.56 -1.75 -34.25
C ARG A 652 23.92 -2.37 -33.90
N ARG A 653 24.29 -2.36 -32.62
CA ARG A 653 25.57 -2.93 -32.16
C ARG A 653 25.60 -4.44 -32.34
N ILE A 654 24.58 -5.16 -31.90
CA ILE A 654 24.51 -6.63 -32.00
C ILE A 654 24.55 -7.06 -33.47
N SER A 655 23.75 -6.43 -34.34
CA SER A 655 23.71 -6.77 -35.77
C SER A 655 25.03 -6.51 -36.50
N ALA A 656 25.87 -5.60 -35.99
CA ALA A 656 27.18 -5.28 -36.59
C ALA A 656 28.31 -6.22 -36.15
N MET A 657 28.11 -7.04 -35.10
CA MET A 657 29.14 -7.94 -34.59
C MET A 657 29.43 -9.07 -35.59
N LYS A 658 30.69 -9.47 -35.68
CA LYS A 658 31.14 -10.63 -36.47
C LYS A 658 32.15 -11.40 -35.63
N VAL A 659 32.11 -12.73 -35.72
CA VAL A 659 33.11 -13.64 -35.13
C VAL A 659 34.16 -14.00 -36.15
#